data_AF-A0A7G2E3E5-F1
#
_entry.id   AF-A0A7G2E3E5-F1
#
_cell.length_a   1.000
_cell.length_b   1.000
_cell.length_c   1.000
_cell.angle_alpha   90.00
_cell.angle_beta   90.00
_cell.angle_gamma   90.00
#
_symmetry.space_group_name_H-M   'P 1'
#
loop_
_entity.id
_entity.type
_entity.pdbx_description
1 polymer ?
#
loop_
_entity_poly.entity_id
_entity_poly.type
_entity_poly.pdbx_seq_one_letter_code
_entity_poly.pdbx_strand_id
1 'polypeptide(L)'
;MKPPSLEDCRLDESYFAGGDHIKAMVIIEDSILKQGKGNDLLGLLHFQQGSIFRAQARRTENSYVKFTFLLGSVECFAESEGFSSFTALSLFEMGQHLGSSMYYKKSVEKAKEYLSVLAELDELGPKEVKSQKDVERIIEDAESRIAGGKSLVASPIVRSEPKAKESKKNPDSKLRSFWRGLDDEFKRNFLKMEITKLISFVEAMYGKEGRDALDQVLTFARENRKWRFWMCRTCSKKFSSPEECKNHLGQEHAAEFKPSSTKDMPQTVSKVWGRKISVGGWDPVDAAAAVEMIKNRLQDVKAFAYENGWSKDWPLAIDEERSKLLKEIKLLLVSFWELKILSCSIRDWMMQFPVKHLAQFEVSEHTLTTECRLVETPQSICFLEFRELNQILHFLRAIKGERDDGKNLVCKAVDSFWDGTRVKEKIDFDSQFSFLLLDKRLLKCKLTRFDNEGTVNVFDPNDYYANAQVHGDDILSWLADYSLGDEIFRFPKPIRTHNIDIWVAVLRAVQFTCRTLRTKYEKKLRMICYDAALIDANNLCVREDERRRNIPEDQWTLYASLLCDKCEENIRRDAGDSLTTKLSLCAVRDVLGGASQPTFDFTDLVDCRNLINGHKHISDDIVLKSINLLKSVVTYKVPLVDSKILLVENSRISLLKDLVSLSVFDYRSYILQPVKLYLEEELEDAAPPELLSEKKQEKEKKSGSKKRNHKSTKRTSASMSSHLDQDVEQAKEDSMELEDDTKGEKSLFEISSNTNNQEEATKDMQSMPREDLETVNGKAATRYNSALDMMLKSLCNIKVLKEDLVNNRKPFSDNQVPCALRDFFSAFVSEKIKAEELYGHLLSNLLASLEELHSLSSNAAEVLVAILEFCHCWKSPESESLVTRLFTLEEYERMSCRKCRRKPNYPEQSSYGIVMAADSIRDLECALGNIMFEDILKVIRMNNEMICDVGTGGCGERNLVHHTISRCPPIFTIVLEWEKNETEIEIYETTNALHWEIDISRLYEGLEPNTNYRLVSMIGCVEEGEYICMAYEKNRWVSHRHEASAEEVVGNWKSVVKICGERKIRSEVLFYEAVQ
;
A
#
# COMPACT_ATOMS: atom_id res chain seq x y z
N MET A 1 -8.81 21.90 -19.69
CA MET A 1 -8.03 22.70 -18.71
C MET A 1 -7.18 23.76 -19.40
N LYS A 2 -7.31 25.04 -19.01
CA LYS A 2 -6.22 26.03 -19.01
C LYS A 2 -6.19 26.57 -17.57
N PRO A 3 -5.03 26.77 -16.91
CA PRO A 3 -4.99 27.48 -15.63
C PRO A 3 -5.55 28.91 -15.76
N PRO A 4 -5.89 29.58 -14.64
CA PRO A 4 -6.10 31.02 -14.64
C PRO A 4 -4.89 31.74 -15.29
N SER A 5 -5.15 32.90 -15.92
CA SER A 5 -4.19 33.58 -16.77
C SER A 5 -2.92 33.99 -16.02
N LEU A 6 -1.77 33.57 -16.54
CA LEU A 6 -0.45 33.73 -15.92
C LEU A 6 0.18 35.13 -16.04
N GLU A 7 -0.53 36.10 -16.62
CA GLU A 7 -0.01 37.44 -16.90
C GLU A 7 0.35 38.21 -15.61
N ASP A 8 -0.32 37.95 -14.49
CA ASP A 8 -0.04 38.58 -13.20
C ASP A 8 1.22 38.04 -12.49
N CYS A 9 1.71 36.84 -12.85
CA CYS A 9 2.81 36.18 -12.14
C CYS A 9 4.22 36.60 -12.59
N ARG A 10 4.37 37.24 -13.76
CA ARG A 10 5.67 37.43 -14.46
C ARG A 10 6.50 36.14 -14.61
N LEU A 11 5.84 34.98 -14.62
CA LEU A 11 6.48 33.71 -14.93
C LEU A 11 6.51 33.56 -16.44
N ASP A 12 7.69 33.81 -17.01
CA ASP A 12 7.94 33.70 -18.43
C ASP A 12 7.68 32.26 -18.90
N GLU A 13 6.62 32.05 -19.70
CA GLU A 13 6.20 30.75 -20.24
C GLU A 13 7.33 30.09 -21.08
N SER A 14 8.36 30.86 -21.46
CA SER A 14 9.54 30.43 -22.22
C SER A 14 10.33 29.28 -21.60
N TYR A 15 10.47 29.17 -20.27
CA TYR A 15 11.30 28.13 -19.65
C TYR A 15 10.65 26.75 -19.69
N PHE A 16 9.32 26.67 -19.56
CA PHE A 16 8.59 25.40 -19.65
C PHE A 16 8.51 24.92 -21.10
N ALA A 17 8.27 25.84 -22.05
CA ALA A 17 8.34 25.57 -23.49
C ALA A 17 9.77 25.20 -23.95
N GLY A 18 10.80 25.80 -23.33
CA GLY A 18 12.22 25.55 -23.61
C GLY A 18 12.82 24.33 -22.91
N GLY A 19 12.06 23.61 -22.09
CA GLY A 19 12.47 22.34 -21.46
C GLY A 19 13.28 22.44 -20.16
N ASP A 20 13.65 23.64 -19.71
CA ASP A 20 14.48 23.86 -18.51
C ASP A 20 13.67 23.86 -17.21
N HIS A 21 13.16 22.67 -16.88
CA HIS A 21 12.38 22.38 -15.69
C HIS A 21 13.12 22.67 -14.37
N ILE A 22 14.45 22.58 -14.35
CA ILE A 22 15.26 22.86 -13.16
C ILE A 22 15.23 24.35 -12.84
N LYS A 23 15.41 25.23 -13.84
CA LYS A 23 15.24 26.68 -13.63
C LYS A 23 13.82 27.03 -13.22
N ALA A 24 12.81 26.44 -13.86
CA ALA A 24 11.41 26.66 -13.50
C ALA A 24 11.14 26.30 -12.02
N MET A 25 11.65 25.16 -11.55
CA MET A 25 11.51 24.73 -10.15
C MET A 25 12.14 25.71 -9.15
N VAL A 26 13.34 26.24 -9.46
CA VAL A 26 13.99 27.25 -8.60
C VAL A 26 13.15 28.52 -8.50
N ILE A 27 12.63 29.04 -9.62
CA ILE A 27 11.84 30.27 -9.65
C ILE A 27 10.52 30.09 -8.90
N ILE A 28 9.88 28.92 -9.02
CA ILE A 28 8.65 28.60 -8.28
C ILE A 28 8.94 28.56 -6.77
N GLU A 29 9.97 27.84 -6.32
CA GLU A 29 10.31 27.76 -4.89
C GLU A 29 10.72 29.13 -4.31
N ASP A 30 11.43 29.96 -5.07
CA ASP A 30 11.73 31.36 -4.70
C ASP A 30 10.50 32.27 -4.67
N SER A 31 9.43 31.91 -5.39
CA SER A 31 8.17 32.65 -5.39
C SER A 31 7.29 32.22 -4.23
N ILE A 32 7.18 30.91 -3.98
CA ILE A 32 6.50 30.33 -2.81
C ILE A 32 7.07 30.91 -1.51
N LEU A 33 8.41 31.03 -1.40
CA LEU A 33 9.07 31.62 -0.23
C LEU A 33 8.77 33.10 0.01
N LYS A 34 8.44 33.86 -1.03
CA LYS A 34 8.13 35.30 -0.93
C LYS A 34 6.65 35.55 -0.62
N GLN A 35 5.79 34.57 -0.85
CA GLN A 35 4.36 34.67 -0.58
C GLN A 35 4.04 34.29 0.87
N GLY A 36 3.19 35.10 1.52
CA GLY A 36 2.58 34.71 2.79
C GLY A 36 1.55 33.60 2.59
N LYS A 37 1.23 32.87 3.67
CA LYS A 37 0.12 31.90 3.65
C LYS A 37 -1.21 32.64 3.41
N GLY A 38 -2.03 32.13 2.49
CA GLY A 38 -3.39 32.63 2.25
C GLY A 38 -3.53 33.64 1.10
N ASN A 39 -2.68 33.56 0.08
CA ASN A 39 -2.79 34.38 -1.13
C ASN A 39 -3.11 33.49 -2.34
N ASP A 40 -4.06 33.85 -3.21
CA ASP A 40 -4.52 33.00 -4.34
C ASP A 40 -3.39 32.61 -5.30
N LEU A 41 -2.38 33.48 -5.39
CA LEU A 41 -1.13 33.25 -6.15
C LEU A 41 -0.40 31.96 -5.73
N LEU A 42 -0.52 31.56 -4.46
CA LEU A 42 0.12 30.35 -3.94
C LEU A 42 -0.46 29.08 -4.57
N GLY A 43 -1.79 29.01 -4.73
CA GLY A 43 -2.44 27.89 -5.42
C GLY A 43 -1.94 27.74 -6.86
N LEU A 44 -1.76 28.86 -7.58
CA LEU A 44 -1.23 28.84 -8.95
C LEU A 44 0.24 28.37 -9.02
N LEU A 45 1.07 28.74 -8.05
CA LEU A 45 2.47 28.26 -7.96
C LEU A 45 2.53 26.76 -7.69
N HIS A 46 1.72 26.25 -6.75
CA HIS A 46 1.62 24.82 -6.48
C HIS A 46 1.06 24.05 -7.69
N PHE A 47 0.07 24.61 -8.40
CA PHE A 47 -0.46 24.06 -9.64
C PHE A 47 0.63 23.88 -10.73
N GLN A 48 1.47 24.89 -10.95
CA GLN A 48 2.58 24.79 -11.90
C GLN A 48 3.61 23.75 -11.46
N GLN A 49 3.92 23.69 -10.17
CA GLN A 49 4.86 22.71 -9.62
C GLN A 49 4.36 21.27 -9.80
N GLY A 50 3.09 20.99 -9.49
CA GLY A 50 2.46 19.70 -9.74
C GLY A 50 2.45 19.34 -11.23
N SER A 51 2.24 20.34 -12.10
CA SER A 51 2.30 20.16 -13.55
C SER A 51 3.72 19.80 -14.03
N ILE A 52 4.77 20.40 -13.46
CA ILE A 52 6.17 20.04 -13.75
C ILE A 52 6.45 18.60 -13.30
N PHE A 53 6.08 18.22 -12.08
CA PHE A 53 6.31 16.86 -11.59
C PHE A 53 5.60 15.83 -12.45
N ARG A 54 4.33 16.03 -12.79
CA ARG A 54 3.58 15.13 -13.67
C ARG A 54 4.19 15.04 -15.07
N ALA A 55 4.74 16.14 -15.61
CA ALA A 55 5.48 16.11 -16.86
C ALA A 55 6.80 15.31 -16.74
N GLN A 56 7.52 15.38 -15.62
CA GLN A 56 8.72 14.57 -15.37
C GLN A 56 8.40 13.09 -15.16
N ALA A 57 7.31 12.76 -14.47
CA ALA A 57 6.81 11.39 -14.32
C ALA A 57 6.55 10.69 -15.67
N ARG A 58 6.18 11.46 -16.70
CA ARG A 58 5.98 10.96 -18.07
C ARG A 58 7.27 10.85 -18.89
N ARG A 59 8.35 11.50 -18.47
CA ARG A 59 9.67 11.52 -19.16
C ARG A 59 10.67 10.51 -18.59
N THR A 60 10.54 10.17 -17.31
CA THR A 60 11.48 9.24 -16.64
C THR A 60 11.12 7.77 -16.86
N GLU A 61 12.11 6.97 -17.24
CA GLU A 61 11.99 5.51 -17.34
C GLU A 61 12.08 4.82 -15.96
N ASN A 62 12.62 5.50 -14.94
CA ASN A 62 12.78 4.92 -13.61
C ASN A 62 11.44 4.93 -12.86
N SER A 63 10.86 3.74 -12.67
CA SER A 63 9.58 3.50 -11.97
C SER A 63 9.49 4.16 -10.59
N TYR A 64 10.57 4.12 -9.79
CA TYR A 64 10.59 4.70 -8.44
C TYR A 64 10.54 6.24 -8.48
N VAL A 65 11.26 6.83 -9.43
CA VAL A 65 11.30 8.27 -9.66
C VAL A 65 9.97 8.76 -10.24
N LYS A 66 9.38 8.01 -11.18
CA LYS A 66 8.04 8.25 -11.73
C LYS A 66 6.99 8.31 -10.63
N PHE A 67 6.96 7.31 -9.74
CA PHE A 67 6.05 7.31 -8.60
C PHE A 67 6.26 8.52 -7.69
N THR A 68 7.51 8.86 -7.37
CA THR A 68 7.84 9.99 -6.49
C THR A 68 7.36 11.33 -7.06
N PHE A 69 7.50 11.53 -8.38
CA PHE A 69 6.96 12.71 -9.04
C PHE A 69 5.43 12.75 -9.07
N LEU A 70 4.75 11.62 -9.32
CA LEU A 70 3.28 11.58 -9.26
C LEU A 70 2.75 11.86 -7.85
N LEU A 71 3.39 11.33 -6.80
CA LEU A 71 3.04 11.65 -5.42
C LEU A 71 3.28 13.14 -5.10
N GLY A 72 4.37 13.71 -5.63
CA GLY A 72 4.65 15.14 -5.54
C GLY A 72 3.58 16.00 -6.23
N SER A 73 3.07 15.58 -7.40
CA SER A 73 1.98 16.29 -8.08
C SER A 73 0.65 16.18 -7.34
N VAL A 74 0.32 15.03 -6.76
CA VAL A 74 -0.88 14.85 -5.93
C VAL A 74 -0.92 15.84 -4.76
N GLU A 75 0.15 16.00 -3.99
CA GLU A 75 0.16 16.97 -2.88
C GLU A 75 0.07 18.42 -3.37
N CYS A 76 0.81 18.77 -4.43
CA CYS A 76 0.74 20.09 -5.05
C CYS A 76 -0.68 20.47 -5.49
N PHE A 77 -1.47 19.53 -6.03
CA PHE A 77 -2.86 19.81 -6.42
C PHE A 77 -3.82 19.76 -5.23
N ALA A 78 -3.56 18.94 -4.21
CA ALA A 78 -4.46 18.80 -3.06
C ALA A 78 -4.54 20.06 -2.16
N GLU A 79 -3.58 20.98 -2.24
CA GLU A 79 -3.55 22.21 -1.43
C GLU A 79 -4.62 23.25 -1.81
N SER A 80 -5.29 23.14 -2.95
CA SER A 80 -6.37 24.08 -3.35
C SER A 80 -7.60 23.35 -3.88
N GLU A 81 -8.77 23.75 -3.39
CA GLU A 81 -10.05 23.06 -3.63
C GLU A 81 -10.43 23.00 -5.13
N GLY A 82 -10.01 23.99 -5.92
CA GLY A 82 -10.22 24.02 -7.38
C GLY A 82 -9.42 23.02 -8.21
N PHE A 83 -8.49 22.23 -7.64
CA PHE A 83 -7.62 21.31 -8.40
C PHE A 83 -7.87 19.82 -8.15
N SER A 84 -9.02 19.44 -7.58
CA SER A 84 -9.37 18.03 -7.32
C SER A 84 -9.41 17.16 -8.59
N SER A 85 -9.73 17.71 -9.77
CA SER A 85 -9.60 17.02 -11.06
C SER A 85 -8.15 16.65 -11.42
N PHE A 86 -7.17 17.53 -11.18
CA PHE A 86 -5.75 17.23 -11.39
C PHE A 86 -5.19 16.25 -10.35
N THR A 87 -5.72 16.33 -9.13
CA THR A 87 -5.43 15.37 -8.04
C THR A 87 -5.91 13.98 -8.44
N ALA A 88 -7.17 13.85 -8.88
CA ALA A 88 -7.76 12.61 -9.38
C ALA A 88 -6.93 12.02 -10.53
N LEU A 89 -6.65 12.83 -11.55
CA LEU A 89 -5.87 12.40 -12.72
C LEU A 89 -4.43 11.97 -12.37
N SER A 90 -3.80 12.57 -11.36
CA SER A 90 -2.49 12.12 -10.87
C SER A 90 -2.59 10.79 -10.10
N LEU A 91 -3.62 10.63 -9.26
CA LEU A 91 -3.91 9.38 -8.54
C LEU A 91 -4.25 8.23 -9.51
N PHE A 92 -4.97 8.53 -10.59
CA PHE A 92 -5.25 7.59 -11.67
C PHE A 92 -3.97 7.12 -12.38
N GLU A 93 -3.06 8.05 -12.72
CA GLU A 93 -1.74 7.69 -13.28
C GLU A 93 -0.88 6.87 -12.29
N MET A 94 -1.03 7.07 -10.97
CA MET A 94 -0.40 6.20 -9.96
C MET A 94 -1.05 4.80 -9.92
N GLY A 95 -2.38 4.72 -10.02
CA GLY A 95 -3.10 3.46 -10.17
C GLY A 95 -2.66 2.68 -11.39
N GLN A 96 -2.52 3.35 -12.55
CA GLN A 96 -2.00 2.76 -13.78
C GLN A 96 -0.55 2.31 -13.66
N HIS A 97 0.28 3.05 -12.91
CA HIS A 97 1.69 2.71 -12.73
C HIS A 97 1.92 1.51 -11.79
N LEU A 98 1.01 1.27 -10.84
CA LEU A 98 1.16 0.23 -9.82
C LEU A 98 0.17 -0.94 -9.90
N GLY A 99 -0.88 -0.84 -10.73
CA GLY A 99 -2.01 -1.78 -10.71
C GLY A 99 -2.87 -1.68 -9.43
N SER A 100 -2.68 -0.66 -8.58
CA SER A 100 -3.28 -0.60 -7.25
C SER A 100 -4.68 0.03 -7.27
N SER A 101 -5.68 -0.79 -6.95
CA SER A 101 -7.09 -0.40 -6.78
C SER A 101 -7.30 0.67 -5.70
N MET A 102 -6.39 0.81 -4.74
CA MET A 102 -6.45 1.88 -3.74
C MET A 102 -6.26 3.26 -4.38
N TYR A 103 -5.34 3.41 -5.33
CA TYR A 103 -5.11 4.70 -6.01
C TYR A 103 -6.25 5.03 -6.97
N TYR A 104 -6.84 4.04 -7.65
CA TYR A 104 -8.07 4.23 -8.43
C TYR A 104 -9.25 4.69 -7.55
N LYS A 105 -9.47 4.07 -6.38
CA LYS A 105 -10.54 4.49 -5.45
C LYS A 105 -10.37 5.95 -5.01
N LYS A 106 -9.16 6.36 -4.62
CA LYS A 106 -8.83 7.76 -4.29
C LYS A 106 -9.00 8.71 -5.49
N SER A 107 -8.72 8.24 -6.70
CA SER A 107 -8.97 9.02 -7.92
C SER A 107 -10.46 9.27 -8.11
N VAL A 108 -11.29 8.23 -8.00
CA VAL A 108 -12.76 8.34 -8.09
C VAL A 108 -13.32 9.28 -7.03
N GLU A 109 -12.86 9.17 -5.77
CA GLU A 109 -13.23 10.11 -4.69
C GLU A 109 -12.96 11.57 -5.08
N LYS A 110 -11.75 11.88 -5.57
CA LYS A 110 -11.37 13.24 -5.99
C LYS A 110 -12.00 13.71 -7.30
N ALA A 111 -12.35 12.78 -8.19
CA ALA A 111 -13.11 13.08 -9.41
C ALA A 111 -14.54 13.47 -9.07
N LYS A 112 -15.22 12.71 -8.18
CA LYS A 112 -16.59 13.00 -7.72
C LYS A 112 -16.65 14.32 -6.94
N GLU A 113 -15.67 14.60 -6.08
CA GLU A 113 -15.52 15.89 -5.39
C GLU A 113 -15.47 17.08 -6.38
N TYR A 114 -14.72 16.95 -7.47
CA TYR A 114 -14.67 17.98 -8.51
C TYR A 114 -15.99 18.14 -9.27
N LEU A 115 -16.70 17.04 -9.55
CA LEU A 115 -18.01 17.09 -10.19
C LEU A 115 -19.08 17.73 -9.29
N SER A 116 -19.04 17.52 -7.98
CA SER A 116 -19.90 18.23 -7.03
C SER A 116 -19.67 19.74 -7.06
N VAL A 117 -18.41 20.19 -7.07
CA VAL A 117 -18.08 21.63 -7.18
C VAL A 117 -18.52 22.21 -8.54
N LEU A 118 -18.46 21.44 -9.63
CA LEU A 118 -19.00 21.89 -10.92
C LEU A 118 -20.53 21.98 -10.94
N ALA A 119 -21.23 21.13 -10.19
CA ALA A 119 -22.70 21.14 -10.10
C ALA A 119 -23.26 22.33 -9.31
N GLU A 120 -22.42 23.03 -8.54
CA GLU A 120 -22.75 24.28 -7.84
C GLU A 120 -22.64 25.54 -8.74
N LEU A 121 -22.28 25.39 -10.02
CA LEU A 121 -22.15 26.49 -10.98
C LEU A 121 -23.38 26.58 -11.90
N ASP A 122 -24.04 27.74 -11.92
CA ASP A 122 -25.27 27.99 -12.71
C ASP A 122 -25.09 27.83 -14.23
N GLU A 123 -23.91 28.19 -14.77
CA GLU A 123 -23.58 28.01 -16.20
C GLU A 123 -22.15 27.47 -16.37
N LEU A 124 -22.01 26.36 -17.11
CA LEU A 124 -20.71 25.78 -17.45
C LEU A 124 -20.19 26.28 -18.80
N GLY A 125 -18.99 26.87 -18.79
CA GLY A 125 -18.30 27.27 -20.02
C GLY A 125 -17.81 26.06 -20.87
N PRO A 126 -17.44 26.27 -22.14
CA PRO A 126 -17.01 25.19 -23.03
C PRO A 126 -15.76 24.41 -22.56
N LYS A 127 -14.96 24.97 -21.65
CA LYS A 127 -13.77 24.31 -21.10
C LYS A 127 -14.13 23.43 -19.91
N GLU A 128 -15.11 23.87 -19.14
CA GLU A 128 -15.67 23.24 -17.95
C GLU A 128 -16.46 22.00 -18.38
N VAL A 129 -17.33 22.13 -19.40
CA VAL A 129 -18.02 20.99 -20.05
C VAL A 129 -17.04 19.95 -20.61
N LYS A 130 -15.89 20.37 -21.16
CA LYS A 130 -14.85 19.43 -21.58
C LYS A 130 -14.16 18.77 -20.38
N SER A 131 -13.84 19.54 -19.34
CA SER A 131 -13.20 19.07 -18.11
C SER A 131 -14.06 18.04 -17.39
N GLN A 132 -15.37 18.28 -17.33
CA GLN A 132 -16.38 17.33 -16.85
C GLN A 132 -16.29 16.00 -17.59
N LYS A 133 -16.39 15.99 -18.93
CA LYS A 133 -16.29 14.77 -19.75
C LYS A 133 -14.95 14.04 -19.63
N ASP A 134 -13.85 14.79 -19.48
CA ASP A 134 -12.53 14.22 -19.24
C ASP A 134 -12.46 13.54 -17.84
N VAL A 135 -13.15 14.07 -16.83
CA VAL A 135 -13.22 13.52 -15.45
C VAL A 135 -14.23 12.37 -15.32
N GLU A 136 -15.38 12.44 -15.97
CA GLU A 136 -16.37 11.35 -16.07
C GLU A 136 -15.70 10.10 -16.67
N ARG A 137 -14.93 10.26 -17.76
CA ARG A 137 -14.13 9.17 -18.34
C ARG A 137 -13.07 8.60 -17.38
N ILE A 138 -12.48 9.44 -16.51
CA ILE A 138 -11.54 8.95 -15.48
C ILE A 138 -12.29 8.13 -14.42
N ILE A 139 -13.52 8.52 -14.06
CA ILE A 139 -14.37 7.71 -13.16
C ILE A 139 -14.71 6.38 -13.84
N GLU A 140 -15.21 6.40 -15.07
CA GLU A 140 -15.55 5.19 -15.85
C GLU A 140 -14.36 4.22 -15.96
N ASP A 141 -13.18 4.69 -16.38
CA ASP A 141 -11.99 3.82 -16.53
C ASP A 141 -11.41 3.39 -15.17
N ALA A 142 -11.48 4.23 -14.13
CA ALA A 142 -11.05 3.84 -12.79
C ALA A 142 -12.00 2.83 -12.14
N GLU A 143 -13.31 3.03 -12.24
CA GLU A 143 -14.34 2.10 -11.75
C GLU A 143 -14.32 0.80 -12.55
N SER A 144 -14.13 0.85 -13.88
CA SER A 144 -13.87 -0.32 -14.72
C SER A 144 -12.63 -1.10 -14.27
N ARG A 145 -11.52 -0.43 -13.94
CA ARG A 145 -10.31 -1.09 -13.39
C ARG A 145 -10.46 -1.58 -11.94
N ILE A 146 -11.37 -1.00 -11.15
CA ILE A 146 -11.70 -1.49 -9.80
C ILE A 146 -12.63 -2.72 -9.88
N ALA A 147 -13.59 -2.71 -10.81
CA ALA A 147 -14.57 -3.76 -11.01
C ALA A 147 -13.98 -4.97 -11.74
N GLY A 148 -13.25 -4.71 -12.84
CA GLY A 148 -12.55 -5.69 -13.68
C GLY A 148 -11.28 -6.29 -13.06
N GLY A 149 -11.24 -6.36 -11.73
CA GLY A 149 -10.60 -7.40 -10.92
C GLY A 149 -9.09 -7.59 -10.95
N LYS A 150 -8.39 -7.10 -11.97
CA LYS A 150 -6.93 -7.12 -12.06
C LYS A 150 -6.32 -6.23 -10.99
N SER A 151 -6.13 -6.80 -9.81
CA SER A 151 -4.82 -6.72 -9.18
C SER A 151 -3.84 -7.37 -10.17
N LEU A 152 -3.40 -6.61 -11.18
CA LEU A 152 -2.19 -6.92 -11.91
C LEU A 152 -1.16 -7.27 -10.85
N VAL A 153 -0.73 -8.53 -10.80
CA VAL A 153 0.40 -8.96 -9.97
C VAL A 153 1.51 -7.97 -10.26
N ALA A 154 1.78 -7.08 -9.28
CA ALA A 154 2.33 -5.75 -9.56
C ALA A 154 3.54 -5.86 -10.48
N SER A 155 3.35 -5.56 -11.78
CA SER A 155 4.12 -6.17 -12.87
C SER A 155 5.60 -6.13 -12.53
N PRO A 156 6.20 -7.29 -12.21
CA PRO A 156 7.23 -7.43 -11.17
C PRO A 156 8.27 -6.36 -11.40
N ILE A 157 8.20 -5.24 -10.63
CA ILE A 157 8.83 -3.96 -11.00
C ILE A 157 10.22 -4.31 -11.44
N VAL A 158 10.46 -4.22 -12.76
CA VAL A 158 11.60 -4.91 -13.38
C VAL A 158 12.79 -4.52 -12.54
N ARG A 159 13.50 -5.50 -11.98
CA ARG A 159 14.69 -5.24 -11.18
C ARG A 159 15.83 -4.81 -12.10
N SER A 160 15.60 -3.75 -12.87
CA SER A 160 16.55 -2.66 -12.98
C SER A 160 16.82 -2.13 -11.57
N GLU A 161 17.65 -2.91 -10.84
CA GLU A 161 18.78 -2.28 -10.18
C GLU A 161 19.30 -1.20 -11.13
N PRO A 162 19.55 0.04 -10.66
CA PRO A 162 20.27 0.99 -11.47
C PRO A 162 21.59 0.32 -11.81
N LYS A 163 21.71 -0.21 -13.04
CA LYS A 163 22.99 -0.69 -13.54
C LYS A 163 23.87 0.54 -13.45
N ALA A 164 24.77 0.53 -12.47
CA ALA A 164 25.85 1.48 -12.44
C ALA A 164 26.43 1.44 -13.85
N LYS A 165 26.30 2.54 -14.58
CA LYS A 165 26.91 2.67 -15.90
C LYS A 165 28.41 2.76 -15.62
N GLU A 166 29.03 1.60 -15.34
CA GLU A 166 30.46 1.40 -15.49
C GLU A 166 30.72 1.64 -16.98
N SER A 167 30.91 2.91 -17.32
CA SER A 167 31.41 3.34 -18.60
C SER A 167 32.85 2.89 -18.66
N LYS A 168 33.05 1.60 -18.98
CA LYS A 168 34.35 1.02 -19.33
C LYS A 168 34.79 1.57 -20.68
N LYS A 169 35.00 2.89 -20.74
CA LYS A 169 36.07 3.46 -21.54
C LYS A 169 37.35 2.84 -21.02
N ASN A 170 37.80 1.77 -21.67
CA ASN A 170 39.13 1.26 -21.42
C ASN A 170 40.11 2.40 -21.74
N PRO A 171 40.92 2.86 -20.76
CA PRO A 171 42.02 3.78 -21.04
C PRO A 171 42.90 3.22 -22.14
N ASP A 172 43.37 4.10 -23.02
CA ASP A 172 44.22 3.76 -24.15
C ASP A 172 45.38 2.84 -23.72
N SER A 173 45.57 1.74 -24.44
CA SER A 173 46.67 0.80 -24.19
C SER A 173 48.03 1.48 -24.26
N LYS A 174 48.17 2.50 -25.12
CA LYS A 174 49.36 3.33 -25.22
C LYS A 174 49.59 4.11 -23.92
N LEU A 175 48.58 4.81 -23.39
CA LEU A 175 48.67 5.53 -22.09
C LEU A 175 48.96 4.60 -20.91
N ARG A 176 48.39 3.38 -20.89
CA ARG A 176 48.71 2.36 -19.87
C ARG A 176 50.19 1.94 -19.91
N SER A 177 50.79 1.81 -21.10
CA SER A 177 52.22 1.51 -21.22
C SER A 177 53.11 2.68 -20.77
N PHE A 178 52.76 3.91 -21.14
CA PHE A 178 53.45 5.13 -20.70
C PHE A 178 53.45 5.26 -19.17
N TRP A 179 52.27 5.16 -18.53
CA TRP A 179 52.15 5.25 -17.07
C TRP A 179 52.98 4.19 -16.32
N ARG A 180 53.11 2.98 -16.87
CA ARG A 180 53.96 1.94 -16.27
C ARG A 180 55.45 2.29 -16.32
N GLY A 181 55.89 2.97 -17.38
CA GLY A 181 57.27 3.39 -17.60
C GLY A 181 57.73 4.62 -16.79
N LEU A 182 56.80 5.41 -16.25
CA LEU A 182 57.10 6.52 -15.34
C LEU A 182 57.70 6.00 -14.02
N ASP A 183 58.56 6.77 -13.38
CA ASP A 183 59.13 6.43 -12.08
C ASP A 183 58.12 6.65 -10.92
N ASP A 184 58.41 6.05 -9.77
CA ASP A 184 57.53 6.11 -8.59
C ASP A 184 57.52 7.48 -7.90
N GLU A 185 58.51 8.33 -8.12
CA GLU A 185 58.55 9.69 -7.56
C GLU A 185 57.64 10.63 -8.37
N PHE A 186 57.72 10.57 -9.70
CA PHE A 186 56.79 11.25 -10.61
C PHE A 186 55.34 10.87 -10.29
N LYS A 187 55.03 9.57 -10.17
CA LYS A 187 53.67 9.09 -9.85
C LYS A 187 53.14 9.60 -8.51
N ARG A 188 54.01 9.82 -7.52
CA ARG A 188 53.64 10.42 -6.22
C ARG A 188 53.46 11.93 -6.31
N ASN A 189 54.31 12.61 -7.07
CA ASN A 189 54.21 14.04 -7.32
C ASN A 189 53.00 14.40 -8.19
N PHE A 190 52.57 13.50 -9.09
CA PHE A 190 51.34 13.65 -9.89
C PHE A 190 50.05 13.76 -9.04
N LEU A 191 50.05 13.26 -7.80
CA LEU A 191 48.94 13.46 -6.85
C LEU A 191 49.05 14.76 -6.01
N LYS A 192 50.10 15.57 -6.20
CA LYS A 192 50.28 16.89 -5.57
C LYS A 192 49.88 17.97 -6.59
N MET A 193 48.65 18.47 -6.50
CA MET A 193 48.16 19.48 -7.44
C MET A 193 48.35 20.89 -6.88
N GLU A 194 49.02 21.77 -7.63
CA GLU A 194 49.19 23.17 -7.24
C GLU A 194 47.87 23.95 -7.46
N ILE A 195 47.34 24.57 -6.40
CA ILE A 195 46.00 25.19 -6.43
C ILE A 195 45.95 26.40 -7.36
N THR A 196 47.03 27.16 -7.45
CA THR A 196 47.21 28.30 -8.39
C THR A 196 47.06 27.88 -9.86
N LYS A 197 47.63 26.72 -10.23
CA LYS A 197 47.53 26.12 -11.58
C LYS A 197 46.12 25.62 -11.84
N LEU A 198 45.53 24.88 -10.91
CA LEU A 198 44.15 24.40 -11.03
C LEU A 198 43.16 25.56 -11.21
N ILE A 199 43.31 26.64 -10.45
CA ILE A 199 42.49 27.85 -10.58
C ILE A 199 42.66 28.49 -11.97
N SER A 200 43.88 28.56 -12.49
CA SER A 200 44.16 29.12 -13.82
C SER A 200 43.61 28.26 -14.96
N PHE A 201 43.74 26.92 -14.85
CA PHE A 201 43.11 25.96 -15.75
C PHE A 201 41.58 26.08 -15.75
N VAL A 202 40.98 26.18 -14.56
CA VAL A 202 39.52 26.31 -14.42
C VAL A 202 39.01 27.63 -14.98
N GLU A 203 39.73 28.75 -14.86
CA GLU A 203 39.34 29.97 -15.59
C GLU A 203 39.50 29.81 -17.10
N ALA A 204 40.56 29.18 -17.59
CA ALA A 204 40.75 28.97 -19.03
C ALA A 204 39.62 28.12 -19.65
N MET A 205 39.13 27.11 -18.91
CA MET A 205 38.08 26.19 -19.36
C MET A 205 36.65 26.70 -19.13
N TYR A 206 36.39 27.39 -18.03
CA TYR A 206 35.03 27.73 -17.56
C TYR A 206 34.81 29.23 -17.31
N GLY A 207 35.80 30.07 -17.61
CA GLY A 207 35.78 31.51 -17.38
C GLY A 207 35.71 31.89 -15.90
N LYS A 208 35.39 33.17 -15.66
CA LYS A 208 35.30 33.74 -14.30
C LYS A 208 34.29 33.00 -13.42
N GLU A 209 33.15 32.56 -13.97
CA GLU A 209 32.14 31.80 -13.21
C GLU A 209 32.70 30.49 -12.66
N GLY A 210 33.58 29.81 -13.40
CA GLY A 210 34.31 28.65 -12.93
C GLY A 210 35.34 28.99 -11.85
N ARG A 211 36.11 30.07 -12.04
CA ARG A 211 37.07 30.56 -11.03
C ARG A 211 36.37 30.86 -9.70
N ASP A 212 35.33 31.69 -9.73
CA ASP A 212 34.57 32.13 -8.56
C ASP A 212 33.88 30.94 -7.86
N ALA A 213 33.44 29.93 -8.61
CA ALA A 213 32.86 28.70 -8.04
C ALA A 213 33.91 27.79 -7.38
N LEU A 214 35.11 27.64 -7.96
CA LEU A 214 36.19 26.87 -7.35
C LEU A 214 36.76 27.58 -6.11
N ASP A 215 36.91 28.89 -6.14
CA ASP A 215 37.40 29.68 -5.00
C ASP A 215 36.46 29.57 -3.78
N GLN A 216 35.14 29.63 -4.00
CA GLN A 216 34.13 29.35 -2.97
C GLN A 216 34.26 27.95 -2.36
N VAL A 217 34.57 26.93 -3.18
CA VAL A 217 34.77 25.55 -2.72
C VAL A 217 36.02 25.44 -1.84
N LEU A 218 37.13 26.00 -2.30
CA LEU A 218 38.42 25.95 -1.60
C LEU A 218 38.38 26.74 -0.28
N THR A 219 37.75 27.92 -0.30
CA THR A 219 37.52 28.74 0.90
C THR A 219 36.65 27.98 1.92
N PHE A 220 35.55 27.38 1.49
CA PHE A 220 34.71 26.57 2.39
C PHE A 220 35.49 25.42 3.03
N ALA A 221 36.26 24.66 2.25
CA ALA A 221 37.05 23.53 2.74
C ALA A 221 38.14 23.98 3.75
N ARG A 222 38.75 25.14 3.50
CA ARG A 222 39.75 25.77 4.39
C ARG A 222 39.17 26.19 5.73
N GLU A 223 38.01 26.86 5.72
CA GLU A 223 37.35 27.37 6.92
C GLU A 223 36.71 26.26 7.77
N ASN A 224 35.97 25.34 7.12
CA ASN A 224 35.10 24.39 7.81
C ASN A 224 35.79 23.04 8.07
N ARG A 225 36.97 22.80 7.48
CA ARG A 225 37.70 21.52 7.50
C ARG A 225 36.86 20.30 7.10
N LYS A 226 35.88 20.54 6.23
CA LYS A 226 34.96 19.55 5.68
C LYS A 226 34.62 19.88 4.23
N TRP A 227 34.33 18.85 3.45
CA TRP A 227 33.78 18.94 2.10
C TRP A 227 32.24 18.88 2.08
N ARG A 228 31.64 18.33 3.14
CA ARG A 228 30.21 18.02 3.21
C ARG A 228 29.44 19.04 4.06
N PHE A 229 28.25 19.40 3.59
CA PHE A 229 27.25 20.16 4.33
C PHE A 229 25.83 19.77 3.85
N TRP A 230 24.80 20.25 4.55
CA TRP A 230 23.41 20.06 4.15
C TRP A 230 22.81 21.38 3.66
N MET A 231 22.09 21.38 2.55
CA MET A 231 21.42 22.55 1.97
C MET A 231 19.92 22.29 1.84
N CYS A 232 19.09 23.18 2.40
CA CYS A 232 17.67 23.22 2.05
C CYS A 232 17.50 23.76 0.62
N ARG A 233 16.87 23.00 -0.28
CA ARG A 233 16.73 23.42 -1.69
C ARG A 233 15.65 24.47 -1.91
N THR A 234 14.68 24.57 -0.98
CA THR A 234 13.73 25.68 -0.91
C THR A 234 14.46 26.97 -0.53
N CYS A 235 14.91 27.15 0.73
CA CYS A 235 15.42 28.46 1.19
C CYS A 235 16.94 28.68 1.09
N SER A 236 17.70 27.75 0.50
CA SER A 236 19.18 27.82 0.35
C SER A 236 20.01 27.89 1.64
N LYS A 237 19.38 27.81 2.83
CA LYS A 237 20.08 27.73 4.12
C LYS A 237 21.01 26.50 4.14
N LYS A 238 22.25 26.69 4.63
CA LYS A 238 23.27 25.66 4.82
C LYS A 238 23.35 25.24 6.29
N PHE A 239 23.62 23.96 6.55
CA PHE A 239 23.71 23.37 7.90
C PHE A 239 24.94 22.48 8.04
N SER A 240 25.48 22.42 9.25
CA SER A 240 26.72 21.70 9.59
C SER A 240 26.48 20.23 9.96
N SER A 241 25.24 19.91 10.36
CA SER A 241 24.79 18.58 10.79
C SER A 241 23.45 18.19 10.13
N PRO A 242 23.15 16.88 10.01
CA PRO A 242 21.86 16.42 9.51
C PRO A 242 20.72 16.75 10.49
N GLU A 243 20.99 16.84 11.79
CA GLU A 243 20.01 17.20 12.83
C GLU A 243 19.53 18.65 12.68
N GLU A 244 20.45 19.60 12.47
CA GLU A 244 20.10 21.00 12.16
C GLU A 244 19.18 21.08 10.93
N CYS A 245 19.56 20.40 9.83
CA CYS A 245 18.80 20.37 8.59
C CYS A 245 17.40 19.76 8.81
N LYS A 246 17.31 18.65 9.53
CA LYS A 246 16.04 17.99 9.87
C LYS A 246 15.11 18.91 10.67
N ASN A 247 15.65 19.58 11.69
CA ASN A 247 14.87 20.49 12.55
C ASN A 247 14.37 21.70 11.75
N HIS A 248 15.21 22.27 10.90
CA HIS A 248 14.85 23.34 9.98
C HIS A 248 13.70 22.94 9.04
N LEU A 249 13.79 21.76 8.40
CA LEU A 249 12.76 21.27 7.48
C LEU A 249 11.42 21.05 8.20
N GLY A 250 11.44 20.51 9.42
CA GLY A 250 10.26 20.34 10.25
C GLY A 250 9.56 21.66 10.58
N GLN A 251 10.33 22.68 10.97
CA GLN A 251 9.81 23.97 11.43
C GLN A 251 9.37 24.89 10.28
N GLU A 252 10.23 25.08 9.28
CA GLU A 252 10.09 26.15 8.27
C GLU A 252 9.35 25.68 7.01
N HIS A 253 9.33 24.36 6.77
CA HIS A 253 8.81 23.75 5.53
C HIS A 253 7.69 22.73 5.77
N ALA A 254 7.01 22.80 6.92
CA ALA A 254 5.87 21.94 7.28
C ALA A 254 6.13 20.42 7.19
N ALA A 255 7.39 19.99 7.25
CA ALA A 255 7.78 18.57 7.22
C ALA A 255 7.57 17.85 8.57
N GLU A 256 6.99 18.55 9.55
CA GLU A 256 6.59 18.04 10.86
C GLU A 256 5.12 18.39 11.15
N PHE A 257 4.33 17.38 11.54
CA PHE A 257 2.98 17.59 12.05
C PHE A 257 3.02 17.69 13.58
N LYS A 258 2.50 18.80 14.13
CA LYS A 258 2.29 18.99 15.56
C LYS A 258 0.80 19.05 15.85
N PRO A 259 0.22 18.09 16.61
CA PRO A 259 -1.17 18.19 17.04
C PRO A 259 -1.34 19.34 18.04
N SER A 260 -2.58 19.82 18.20
CA SER A 260 -2.96 20.87 19.15
C SER A 260 -2.76 20.49 20.62
N SER A 261 -2.71 19.18 20.92
CA SER A 261 -2.53 18.62 22.25
C SER A 261 -1.57 17.42 22.20
N THR A 262 -0.65 17.37 23.15
CA THR A 262 0.28 16.23 23.32
C THR A 262 -0.35 15.07 24.09
N LYS A 263 -1.46 15.29 24.81
CA LYS A 263 -2.17 14.23 25.56
C LYS A 263 -2.80 13.21 24.62
N ASP A 264 -3.25 13.67 23.46
CA ASP A 264 -3.96 12.86 22.46
C ASP A 264 -3.02 12.17 21.46
N MET A 265 -1.70 12.35 21.61
CA MET A 265 -0.71 11.63 20.82
C MET A 265 -0.69 10.14 21.21
N PRO A 266 -0.78 9.21 20.24
CA PRO A 266 -0.56 7.80 20.52
C PRO A 266 0.85 7.60 21.06
N GLN A 267 0.96 7.04 22.26
CA GLN A 267 2.24 6.64 22.82
C GLN A 267 2.54 5.21 22.38
N THR A 268 3.76 4.95 21.91
CA THR A 268 4.24 3.58 21.73
C THR A 268 4.47 2.92 23.09
N VAL A 269 4.24 1.62 23.16
CA VAL A 269 4.56 0.82 24.34
C VAL A 269 6.04 0.97 24.73
N SER A 270 6.35 0.94 26.02
CA SER A 270 7.73 1.13 26.48
C SER A 270 8.64 -0.02 26.05
N LYS A 271 9.93 0.27 25.81
CA LYS A 271 10.94 -0.76 25.49
C LYS A 271 11.05 -1.85 26.56
N VAL A 272 10.69 -1.54 27.80
CA VAL A 272 10.67 -2.50 28.91
C VAL A 272 9.52 -3.49 28.73
N TRP A 273 8.30 -3.01 28.48
CA TRP A 273 7.14 -3.89 28.30
C TRP A 273 7.22 -4.67 26.97
N GLY A 274 7.67 -4.04 25.88
CA GLY A 274 7.89 -4.70 24.59
C GLY A 274 8.84 -5.90 24.67
N ARG A 275 9.91 -5.82 25.48
CA ARG A 275 10.81 -6.95 25.74
C ARG A 275 10.15 -8.12 26.48
N LYS A 276 9.16 -7.86 27.34
CA LYS A 276 8.41 -8.93 28.06
C LYS A 276 7.64 -9.81 27.07
N ILE A 277 7.17 -9.27 25.95
CA ILE A 277 6.38 -10.00 24.94
C ILE A 277 7.21 -11.16 24.35
N SER A 278 8.43 -10.87 23.91
CA SER A 278 9.28 -11.83 23.19
C SER A 278 9.77 -13.01 24.07
N VAL A 279 10.07 -12.75 25.34
CA VAL A 279 10.78 -13.69 26.24
C VAL A 279 9.88 -14.78 26.85
N GLY A 280 8.57 -14.55 26.94
CA GLY A 280 7.64 -15.46 27.64
C GLY A 280 7.39 -16.81 26.97
N GLY A 281 6.96 -17.79 27.78
CA GLY A 281 6.44 -19.08 27.31
C GLY A 281 5.11 -18.96 26.56
N TRP A 282 4.22 -18.06 27.02
CA TRP A 282 2.85 -17.91 26.50
C TRP A 282 2.00 -19.19 26.60
N ASP A 283 2.22 -19.94 27.67
CA ASP A 283 1.47 -21.16 28.00
C ASP A 283 0.18 -20.82 28.75
N PRO A 284 -0.95 -21.54 28.52
CA PRO A 284 -2.20 -21.30 29.23
C PRO A 284 -2.06 -21.46 30.75
N VAL A 285 -2.64 -20.54 31.51
CA VAL A 285 -2.72 -20.62 32.97
C VAL A 285 -4.08 -21.18 33.37
N ASP A 286 -4.08 -22.13 34.30
CA ASP A 286 -5.31 -22.59 34.98
C ASP A 286 -5.82 -21.45 35.85
N ALA A 287 -6.85 -20.74 35.36
CA ALA A 287 -7.38 -19.56 36.02
C ALA A 287 -7.97 -19.88 37.40
N ALA A 288 -8.65 -21.02 37.56
CA ALA A 288 -9.26 -21.41 38.82
C ALA A 288 -8.20 -21.74 39.88
N ALA A 289 -7.21 -22.58 39.53
CA ALA A 289 -6.10 -22.90 40.42
C ALA A 289 -5.24 -21.66 40.73
N ALA A 290 -5.06 -20.76 39.77
CA ALA A 290 -4.32 -19.52 39.97
C ALA A 290 -5.05 -18.53 40.89
N VAL A 291 -6.38 -18.41 40.80
CA VAL A 291 -7.19 -17.59 41.73
C VAL A 291 -7.09 -18.12 43.15
N GLU A 292 -7.22 -19.43 43.36
CA GLU A 292 -7.04 -20.03 44.69
C GLU A 292 -5.60 -19.82 45.21
N MET A 293 -4.58 -19.89 44.35
CA MET A 293 -3.22 -19.54 44.75
C MET A 293 -3.08 -18.05 45.13
N ILE A 294 -3.76 -17.13 44.46
CA ILE A 294 -3.81 -15.70 44.83
C ILE A 294 -4.46 -15.54 46.21
N LYS A 295 -5.67 -16.08 46.40
CA LYS A 295 -6.42 -16.02 47.67
C LYS A 295 -5.59 -16.55 48.84
N ASN A 296 -4.86 -17.65 48.65
CA ASN A 296 -4.01 -18.23 49.69
C ASN A 296 -2.67 -17.48 49.91
N ARG A 297 -1.96 -17.05 48.86
CA ARG A 297 -0.68 -16.31 49.02
C ARG A 297 -0.84 -14.92 49.64
N LEU A 298 -2.01 -14.30 49.50
CA LEU A 298 -2.33 -13.04 50.17
C LEU A 298 -2.43 -13.18 51.70
N GLN A 299 -2.90 -14.35 52.19
CA GLN A 299 -2.91 -14.66 53.63
C GLN A 299 -1.49 -14.84 54.19
N ASP A 300 -0.58 -15.36 53.35
CA ASP A 300 0.84 -15.62 53.67
C ASP A 300 1.78 -14.41 53.48
N VAL A 301 1.28 -13.29 52.90
CA VAL A 301 2.06 -12.08 52.55
C VAL A 301 3.29 -12.38 51.65
N LYS A 302 3.16 -13.35 50.72
CA LYS A 302 4.24 -13.74 49.78
C LYS A 302 4.03 -13.13 48.39
N ALA A 303 4.91 -12.21 48.00
CA ALA A 303 4.90 -11.62 46.66
C ALA A 303 5.26 -12.63 45.56
N PHE A 304 4.69 -12.46 44.36
CA PHE A 304 5.03 -13.24 43.17
C PHE A 304 6.39 -12.82 42.58
N ALA A 305 7.27 -13.79 42.34
CA ALA A 305 8.56 -13.56 41.72
C ALA A 305 8.43 -13.52 40.19
N TYR A 306 8.75 -12.37 39.58
CA TYR A 306 8.76 -12.17 38.13
C TYR A 306 10.17 -12.00 37.59
N GLU A 307 10.60 -12.93 36.72
CA GLU A 307 11.83 -12.85 35.94
C GLU A 307 11.48 -12.32 34.53
N ASN A 308 12.07 -11.21 34.10
CA ASN A 308 11.76 -10.56 32.81
C ASN A 308 10.25 -10.28 32.58
N GLY A 309 9.47 -10.15 33.66
CA GLY A 309 8.02 -9.94 33.59
C GLY A 309 7.18 -11.22 33.47
N TRP A 310 7.77 -12.39 33.73
CA TRP A 310 7.09 -13.69 33.77
C TRP A 310 7.40 -14.41 35.08
N SER A 311 6.39 -15.03 35.68
CA SER A 311 6.55 -15.94 36.83
C SER A 311 6.33 -17.38 36.38
N LYS A 312 7.14 -18.29 36.94
CA LYS A 312 7.03 -19.74 36.74
C LYS A 312 6.16 -20.42 37.81
N ASP A 313 5.65 -19.64 38.77
CA ASP A 313 4.84 -20.12 39.90
C ASP A 313 3.37 -20.39 39.51
N TRP A 314 2.92 -19.88 38.36
CA TRP A 314 1.52 -20.00 37.92
C TRP A 314 1.19 -21.43 37.46
N PRO A 315 0.06 -22.00 37.90
CA PRO A 315 -0.36 -23.33 37.47
C PRO A 315 -0.72 -23.28 35.98
N LEU A 316 -0.16 -24.20 35.19
CA LEU A 316 -0.39 -24.27 33.75
C LEU A 316 -1.54 -25.24 33.44
N ALA A 317 -2.40 -24.85 32.51
CA ALA A 317 -3.45 -25.71 31.97
C ALA A 317 -2.94 -26.45 30.72
N ILE A 318 -3.35 -27.71 30.56
CA ILE A 318 -3.09 -28.50 29.34
C ILE A 318 -4.20 -28.17 28.35
N ASP A 319 -4.02 -27.09 27.59
CA ASP A 319 -4.98 -26.62 26.59
C ASP A 319 -4.25 -26.22 25.29
N GLU A 320 -4.33 -27.08 24.28
CA GLU A 320 -3.64 -26.86 23.00
C GLU A 320 -4.28 -25.74 22.16
N GLU A 321 -5.59 -25.52 22.28
CA GLU A 321 -6.34 -24.50 21.54
C GLU A 321 -5.99 -23.10 22.06
N ARG A 322 -6.03 -22.89 23.38
CA ARG A 322 -5.54 -21.67 24.04
C ARG A 322 -4.05 -21.46 23.77
N SER A 323 -3.22 -22.52 23.79
CA SER A 323 -1.79 -22.43 23.48
C SER A 323 -1.54 -21.93 22.05
N LYS A 324 -2.32 -22.41 21.06
CA LYS A 324 -2.24 -21.95 19.67
C LYS A 324 -2.60 -20.46 19.55
N LEU A 325 -3.70 -20.03 20.14
CA LEU A 325 -4.13 -18.62 20.15
C LEU A 325 -3.09 -17.70 20.82
N LEU A 326 -2.56 -18.10 21.98
CA LEU A 326 -1.54 -17.33 22.72
C LEU A 326 -0.25 -17.17 21.90
N LYS A 327 0.20 -18.22 21.20
CA LYS A 327 1.35 -18.16 20.29
C LYS A 327 1.10 -17.20 19.11
N GLU A 328 -0.09 -17.20 18.54
CA GLU A 328 -0.41 -16.31 17.41
C GLU A 328 -0.52 -14.84 17.84
N ILE A 329 -1.16 -14.58 19.00
CA ILE A 329 -1.19 -13.25 19.65
C ILE A 329 0.24 -12.77 19.92
N LYS A 330 1.12 -13.62 20.45
CA LYS A 330 2.54 -13.30 20.66
C LYS A 330 3.22 -12.83 19.36
N LEU A 331 3.04 -13.56 18.25
CA LEU A 331 3.65 -13.24 16.96
C LEU A 331 3.21 -11.85 16.45
N LEU A 332 1.90 -11.56 16.48
CA LEU A 332 1.37 -10.27 16.07
C LEU A 332 1.89 -9.13 16.96
N LEU A 333 1.92 -9.32 18.28
CA LEU A 333 2.43 -8.30 19.21
C LEU A 333 3.93 -8.03 19.05
N VAL A 334 4.74 -9.06 18.77
CA VAL A 334 6.17 -8.89 18.45
C VAL A 334 6.33 -8.11 17.15
N SER A 335 5.60 -8.48 16.09
CA SER A 335 5.61 -7.75 14.81
C SER A 335 5.23 -6.27 14.98
N PHE A 336 4.13 -5.98 15.68
CA PHE A 336 3.68 -4.60 15.93
C PHE A 336 4.65 -3.80 16.81
N TRP A 337 5.39 -4.47 17.69
CA TRP A 337 6.45 -3.86 18.49
C TRP A 337 7.68 -3.51 17.64
N GLU A 338 8.15 -4.42 16.78
CA GLU A 338 9.27 -4.21 15.87
C GLU A 338 8.98 -3.11 14.83
N LEU A 339 7.76 -3.11 14.28
CA LEU A 339 7.23 -2.06 13.40
C LEU A 339 6.94 -0.73 14.12
N LYS A 340 7.04 -0.69 15.47
CA LYS A 340 6.74 0.47 16.33
C LYS A 340 5.33 1.04 16.13
N ILE A 341 4.34 0.17 15.95
CA ILE A 341 2.92 0.53 15.83
C ILE A 341 2.06 0.04 17.01
N LEU A 342 2.64 -0.76 17.91
CA LEU A 342 2.01 -1.18 19.16
C LEU A 342 1.87 0.02 20.12
N SER A 343 0.65 0.54 20.26
CA SER A 343 0.34 1.68 21.13
C SER A 343 0.01 1.26 22.56
N CYS A 344 0.18 2.20 23.51
CA CYS A 344 -0.32 2.04 24.87
C CYS A 344 -1.84 1.78 24.89
N SER A 345 -2.61 2.43 24.02
CA SER A 345 -4.06 2.20 23.92
C SER A 345 -4.44 0.76 23.52
N ILE A 346 -3.63 0.06 22.71
CA ILE A 346 -3.81 -1.37 22.44
C ILE A 346 -3.52 -2.19 23.69
N ARG A 347 -2.38 -1.95 24.35
CA ARG A 347 -2.03 -2.62 25.60
C ARG A 347 -3.16 -2.46 26.61
N ASP A 348 -3.61 -1.23 26.82
CA ASP A 348 -4.61 -0.88 27.84
C ASP A 348 -5.98 -1.49 27.50
N TRP A 349 -6.36 -1.54 26.23
CA TRP A 349 -7.53 -2.28 25.75
C TRP A 349 -7.42 -3.78 26.04
N MET A 350 -6.30 -4.42 25.69
CA MET A 350 -6.05 -5.84 25.95
C MET A 350 -6.05 -6.18 27.45
N MET A 351 -5.48 -5.30 28.28
CA MET A 351 -5.43 -5.49 29.74
C MET A 351 -6.81 -5.40 30.42
N GLN A 352 -7.85 -4.85 29.76
CA GLN A 352 -9.21 -4.91 30.30
C GLN A 352 -9.77 -6.34 30.33
N PHE A 353 -9.30 -7.24 29.46
CA PHE A 353 -9.81 -8.62 29.42
C PHE A 353 -9.42 -9.40 30.67
N PRO A 354 -8.12 -9.49 31.09
CA PRO A 354 -7.76 -10.18 32.33
C PRO A 354 -8.43 -9.59 33.57
N VAL A 355 -8.60 -8.26 33.63
CA VAL A 355 -9.30 -7.59 34.75
C VAL A 355 -10.77 -8.01 34.80
N LYS A 356 -11.51 -7.96 33.68
CA LYS A 356 -12.92 -8.38 33.62
C LYS A 356 -13.11 -9.88 33.82
N HIS A 357 -12.15 -10.70 33.37
CA HIS A 357 -12.20 -12.15 33.53
C HIS A 357 -11.99 -12.54 34.99
N LEU A 358 -10.91 -12.08 35.63
CA LEU A 358 -10.57 -12.45 37.01
C LEU A 358 -11.49 -11.81 38.05
N ALA A 359 -12.15 -10.69 37.74
CA ALA A 359 -13.22 -10.14 38.58
C ALA A 359 -14.43 -11.08 38.75
N GLN A 360 -14.69 -11.99 37.80
CA GLN A 360 -15.75 -13.01 37.92
C GLN A 360 -15.45 -14.04 39.02
N PHE A 361 -14.17 -14.17 39.41
CA PHE A 361 -13.70 -15.05 40.47
C PHE A 361 -13.38 -14.29 41.78
N GLU A 362 -14.00 -13.11 41.95
CA GLU A 362 -13.87 -12.23 43.12
C GLU A 362 -12.47 -11.60 43.31
N VAL A 363 -11.59 -11.65 42.30
CA VAL A 363 -10.27 -10.99 42.39
C VAL A 363 -10.39 -9.52 42.02
N SER A 364 -10.08 -8.64 42.97
CA SER A 364 -10.18 -7.19 42.76
C SER A 364 -9.12 -6.65 41.79
N GLU A 365 -9.45 -5.58 41.06
CA GLU A 365 -8.48 -4.89 40.19
C GLU A 365 -7.26 -4.38 40.99
N HIS A 366 -7.47 -3.95 42.25
CA HIS A 366 -6.39 -3.56 43.17
C HIS A 366 -5.42 -4.72 43.44
N THR A 367 -5.94 -5.92 43.66
CA THR A 367 -5.15 -7.15 43.83
C THR A 367 -4.36 -7.48 42.57
N LEU A 368 -4.96 -7.36 41.38
CA LEU A 368 -4.28 -7.64 40.11
C LEU A 368 -3.17 -6.63 39.80
N THR A 369 -3.37 -5.36 40.16
CA THR A 369 -2.45 -4.24 39.84
C THR A 369 -1.34 -4.07 40.88
N THR A 370 -1.66 -4.07 42.17
CA THR A 370 -0.71 -3.75 43.26
C THR A 370 -0.06 -5.00 43.85
N GLU A 371 -0.84 -6.04 44.13
CA GLU A 371 -0.37 -7.21 44.90
C GLU A 371 0.23 -8.28 43.99
N CYS A 372 -0.47 -8.60 42.89
CA CYS A 372 -0.03 -9.58 41.90
C CYS A 372 0.80 -8.96 40.78
N ARG A 373 0.65 -7.65 40.51
CA ARG A 373 1.27 -6.90 39.41
C ARG A 373 1.09 -7.53 38.02
N LEU A 374 0.05 -8.36 37.86
CA LEU A 374 -0.25 -9.12 36.65
C LEU A 374 -0.52 -8.19 35.46
N VAL A 375 -1.25 -7.10 35.69
CA VAL A 375 -1.62 -6.10 34.66
C VAL A 375 -0.41 -5.35 34.10
N GLU A 376 0.73 -5.33 34.81
CA GLU A 376 1.99 -4.79 34.28
C GLU A 376 2.71 -5.74 33.30
N THR A 377 2.17 -6.94 33.07
CA THR A 377 2.81 -8.03 32.33
C THR A 377 1.90 -8.57 31.21
N PRO A 378 2.46 -9.00 30.08
CA PRO A 378 1.69 -9.73 29.07
C PRO A 378 1.24 -11.12 29.55
N GLN A 379 1.85 -11.67 30.61
CA GLN A 379 1.46 -12.98 31.16
C GLN A 379 0.01 -13.02 31.67
N SER A 380 -0.56 -11.88 32.07
CA SER A 380 -1.99 -11.78 32.42
C SER A 380 -2.94 -12.26 31.32
N ILE A 381 -2.54 -12.18 30.04
CA ILE A 381 -3.32 -12.67 28.88
C ILE A 381 -3.42 -14.20 28.92
N CYS A 382 -2.47 -14.91 29.51
CA CYS A 382 -2.45 -16.38 29.57
C CYS A 382 -3.55 -16.97 30.47
N PHE A 383 -4.14 -16.15 31.34
CA PHE A 383 -5.28 -16.50 32.21
C PHE A 383 -6.62 -16.47 31.46
N LEU A 384 -6.65 -15.96 30.22
CA LEU A 384 -7.88 -15.83 29.46
C LEU A 384 -8.29 -17.14 28.80
N GLU A 385 -9.60 -17.34 28.72
CA GLU A 385 -10.23 -18.44 28.00
C GLU A 385 -10.34 -18.17 26.50
N PHE A 386 -10.69 -19.20 25.75
CA PHE A 386 -10.71 -19.22 24.28
C PHE A 386 -11.46 -18.01 23.66
N ARG A 387 -12.61 -17.62 24.22
CA ARG A 387 -13.47 -16.56 23.67
C ARG A 387 -12.79 -15.20 23.72
N GLU A 388 -12.21 -14.83 24.86
CA GLU A 388 -11.49 -13.57 25.06
C GLU A 388 -10.20 -13.53 24.22
N LEU A 389 -9.46 -14.65 24.16
CA LEU A 389 -8.29 -14.76 23.31
C LEU A 389 -8.62 -14.56 21.83
N ASN A 390 -9.71 -15.18 21.33
CA ASN A 390 -10.12 -15.01 19.94
C ASN A 390 -10.56 -13.57 19.63
N GLN A 391 -11.23 -12.87 20.57
CA GLN A 391 -11.57 -11.45 20.43
C GLN A 391 -10.32 -10.56 20.35
N ILE A 392 -9.30 -10.83 21.17
CA ILE A 392 -8.00 -10.14 21.09
C ILE A 392 -7.32 -10.42 19.74
N LEU A 393 -7.29 -11.68 19.31
CA LEU A 393 -6.65 -12.10 18.05
C LEU A 393 -7.33 -11.45 16.83
N HIS A 394 -8.67 -11.46 16.76
CA HIS A 394 -9.43 -10.79 15.71
C HIS A 394 -9.15 -9.28 15.65
N PHE A 395 -9.12 -8.60 16.82
CA PHE A 395 -8.73 -7.19 16.90
C PHE A 395 -7.30 -6.96 16.37
N LEU A 396 -6.34 -7.79 16.76
CA LEU A 396 -4.95 -7.65 16.33
C LEU A 396 -4.81 -7.91 14.82
N ARG A 397 -5.49 -8.90 14.25
CA ARG A 397 -5.54 -9.16 12.80
C ARG A 397 -6.13 -7.97 12.00
N ALA A 398 -7.00 -7.16 12.60
CA ALA A 398 -7.52 -5.93 11.96
C ALA A 398 -6.51 -4.76 11.90
N ILE A 399 -5.34 -4.87 12.55
CA ILE A 399 -4.26 -3.88 12.47
C ILE A 399 -3.38 -4.19 11.25
N LYS A 400 -3.33 -3.25 10.31
CA LYS A 400 -2.43 -3.34 9.16
C LYS A 400 -0.98 -3.04 9.57
N GLY A 401 -0.07 -3.98 9.32
CA GLY A 401 1.36 -3.81 9.57
C GLY A 401 2.08 -2.89 8.58
N GLU A 402 1.55 -2.75 7.36
CA GLU A 402 2.17 -1.96 6.29
C GLU A 402 1.20 -0.91 5.68
N ARG A 403 1.78 0.05 4.96
CA ARG A 403 1.06 1.07 4.19
C ARG A 403 1.34 0.91 2.70
N ASP A 404 0.27 0.74 1.92
CA ASP A 404 0.28 1.10 0.51
C ASP A 404 0.17 2.63 0.37
N ASP A 405 1.27 3.33 0.67
CA ASP A 405 1.44 4.75 0.35
C ASP A 405 2.66 5.00 -0.55
N GLY A 406 3.29 3.93 -1.01
CA GLY A 406 4.50 3.95 -1.84
C GLY A 406 5.73 4.55 -1.16
N LYS A 407 5.76 4.71 0.18
CA LYS A 407 6.96 5.11 0.93
C LYS A 407 8.21 4.36 0.47
N ASN A 408 8.13 3.03 0.36
CA ASN A 408 9.26 2.19 -0.08
C ASN A 408 9.72 2.48 -1.52
N LEU A 409 8.84 2.98 -2.40
CA LEU A 409 9.19 3.42 -3.76
C LEU A 409 9.93 4.76 -3.71
N VAL A 410 9.49 5.69 -2.87
CA VAL A 410 10.18 6.98 -2.65
C VAL A 410 11.56 6.77 -2.03
N CYS A 411 11.71 5.88 -1.05
CA CYS A 411 13.02 5.52 -0.49
C CYS A 411 13.98 5.01 -1.59
N LYS A 412 13.53 4.07 -2.45
CA LYS A 412 14.34 3.56 -3.56
C LYS A 412 14.67 4.61 -4.62
N ALA A 413 13.78 5.57 -4.86
CA ALA A 413 14.06 6.72 -5.71
C ALA A 413 15.19 7.55 -5.11
N VAL A 414 15.09 7.90 -3.82
CA VAL A 414 16.13 8.63 -3.07
C VAL A 414 17.46 7.91 -3.11
N ASP A 415 17.50 6.61 -2.82
CA ASP A 415 18.73 5.80 -2.84
C ASP A 415 19.45 5.90 -4.20
N SER A 416 18.69 5.85 -5.31
CA SER A 416 19.26 5.94 -6.67
C SER A 416 19.93 7.28 -6.98
N PHE A 417 19.45 8.39 -6.40
CA PHE A 417 20.14 9.68 -6.50
C PHE A 417 21.26 9.81 -5.45
N TRP A 418 21.01 9.35 -4.23
CA TRP A 418 21.93 9.45 -3.11
C TRP A 418 23.26 8.75 -3.40
N ASP A 419 23.24 7.50 -3.86
CA ASP A 419 24.46 6.76 -4.19
C ASP A 419 25.28 7.42 -5.32
N GLY A 420 24.62 8.12 -6.26
CA GLY A 420 25.28 8.94 -7.29
C GLY A 420 25.96 10.20 -6.75
N THR A 421 25.65 10.64 -5.52
CA THR A 421 26.29 11.80 -4.88
C THR A 421 27.51 11.46 -4.00
N ARG A 422 27.76 10.17 -3.76
CA ARG A 422 28.75 9.72 -2.77
C ARG A 422 30.16 9.64 -3.37
N VAL A 423 31.12 10.21 -2.64
CA VAL A 423 32.52 10.31 -3.05
C VAL A 423 33.35 9.21 -2.38
N LYS A 424 34.32 8.63 -3.10
CA LYS A 424 35.22 7.58 -2.60
C LYS A 424 36.61 8.10 -2.24
N GLU A 425 36.97 9.19 -2.91
CA GLU A 425 38.23 9.89 -2.90
C GLU A 425 38.35 10.76 -1.65
N LYS A 426 39.42 10.55 -0.87
CA LYS A 426 39.90 11.58 0.04
C LYS A 426 40.62 12.67 -0.75
N ILE A 427 40.37 13.92 -0.37
CA ILE A 427 41.05 15.09 -0.91
C ILE A 427 41.42 15.93 0.31
N ASP A 428 42.71 16.13 0.52
CA ASP A 428 43.30 16.80 1.67
C ASP A 428 44.16 17.98 1.19
N PHE A 429 44.80 18.73 2.10
CA PHE A 429 45.65 19.87 1.75
C PHE A 429 47.00 19.82 2.46
N ASP A 430 47.95 20.62 1.97
CA ASP A 430 49.13 21.00 2.75
C ASP A 430 48.80 22.05 3.82
N SER A 431 49.77 22.37 4.69
CA SER A 431 49.59 23.33 5.78
C SER A 431 49.36 24.78 5.34
N GLN A 432 49.80 25.15 4.13
CA GLN A 432 49.64 26.49 3.56
C GLN A 432 48.41 26.61 2.65
N PHE A 433 47.71 25.51 2.33
CA PHE A 433 46.67 25.44 1.30
C PHE A 433 47.16 25.96 -0.06
N SER A 434 48.39 25.60 -0.41
CA SER A 434 49.02 25.80 -1.73
C SER A 434 48.81 24.58 -2.64
N PHE A 435 48.64 23.39 -2.06
CA PHE A 435 48.49 22.12 -2.75
C PHE A 435 47.22 21.38 -2.33
N LEU A 436 46.54 20.81 -3.33
CA LEU A 436 45.48 19.84 -3.17
C LEU A 436 46.12 18.43 -3.23
N LEU A 437 45.90 17.63 -2.18
CA LEU A 437 46.47 16.29 -2.03
C LEU A 437 45.39 15.24 -2.31
N LEU A 438 45.55 14.49 -3.39
CA LEU A 438 44.62 13.43 -3.78
C LEU A 438 44.81 12.14 -2.99
N ASP A 439 43.83 11.25 -3.08
CA ASP A 439 43.84 9.99 -2.34
C ASP A 439 44.99 9.07 -2.76
N LYS A 440 45.98 8.90 -1.87
CA LYS A 440 47.13 8.01 -2.13
C LYS A 440 46.76 6.55 -2.44
N ARG A 441 45.53 6.10 -2.13
CA ARG A 441 45.03 4.77 -2.52
C ARG A 441 44.90 4.62 -4.04
N LEU A 442 44.73 5.72 -4.80
CA LEU A 442 44.68 5.72 -6.26
C LEU A 442 45.95 5.15 -6.91
N LEU A 443 47.10 5.24 -6.25
CA LEU A 443 48.36 4.65 -6.72
C LEU A 443 48.46 3.14 -6.46
N LYS A 444 47.54 2.54 -5.71
CA LYS A 444 47.61 1.14 -5.26
C LYS A 444 46.47 0.26 -5.78
N CYS A 445 45.24 0.77 -5.80
CA CYS A 445 44.06 -0.01 -6.14
C CYS A 445 42.82 0.84 -6.48
N LYS A 446 41.89 0.26 -7.26
CA LYS A 446 40.53 0.82 -7.48
C LYS A 446 39.84 1.10 -6.13
N LEU A 447 39.31 2.31 -5.97
CA LEU A 447 38.57 2.71 -4.77
C LEU A 447 37.23 1.98 -4.67
N THR A 448 37.05 1.21 -3.59
CA THR A 448 35.82 0.42 -3.32
C THR A 448 34.97 0.96 -2.17
N ARG A 449 35.54 1.78 -1.28
CA ARG A 449 34.85 2.33 -0.09
C ARG A 449 34.61 3.83 -0.25
N PHE A 450 33.36 4.25 -0.05
CA PHE A 450 32.97 5.65 0.02
C PHE A 450 33.53 6.32 1.28
N ASP A 451 33.95 7.58 1.17
CA ASP A 451 34.27 8.44 2.30
C ASP A 451 33.07 9.31 2.66
N ASN A 452 32.21 8.76 3.52
CA ASN A 452 31.02 9.45 4.02
C ASN A 452 31.37 10.55 5.06
N GLU A 453 32.59 10.67 5.57
CA GLU A 453 32.93 11.74 6.52
C GLU A 453 33.21 13.05 5.79
N GLY A 454 34.05 13.00 4.75
CA GLY A 454 34.45 14.19 3.99
C GLY A 454 35.25 15.19 4.83
N THR A 455 35.95 14.72 5.85
CA THR A 455 36.88 15.52 6.67
C THR A 455 38.08 15.94 5.85
N VAL A 456 38.46 17.22 5.96
CA VAL A 456 39.65 17.79 5.31
C VAL A 456 40.82 17.74 6.29
N ASN A 457 41.84 16.95 5.98
CA ASN A 457 43.05 16.85 6.79
C ASN A 457 44.16 17.76 6.23
N VAL A 458 45.19 17.96 7.04
CA VAL A 458 46.41 18.68 6.68
C VAL A 458 47.59 17.74 6.85
N PHE A 459 48.44 17.65 5.83
CA PHE A 459 49.66 16.85 5.88
C PHE A 459 50.84 17.62 5.29
N ASP A 460 52.07 17.23 5.65
CA ASP A 460 53.20 17.54 4.79
C ASP A 460 53.08 16.70 3.50
N PRO A 461 53.18 17.31 2.30
CA PRO A 461 53.01 16.58 1.04
C PRO A 461 54.05 15.48 0.81
N ASN A 462 55.25 15.59 1.37
CA ASN A 462 56.29 14.59 1.20
C ASN A 462 56.05 13.42 2.15
N ASP A 463 55.77 13.68 3.43
CA ASP A 463 55.45 12.62 4.41
C ASP A 463 54.18 11.83 4.02
N TYR A 464 53.15 12.52 3.50
CA TYR A 464 51.87 11.90 3.13
C TYR A 464 52.03 10.79 2.09
N TYR A 465 52.89 11.03 1.09
CA TYR A 465 53.16 10.11 -0.02
C TYR A 465 54.44 9.27 0.13
N ALA A 466 55.33 9.55 1.08
CA ALA A 466 56.59 8.81 1.28
C ALA A 466 56.39 7.29 1.38
N ASN A 467 55.33 6.86 2.06
CA ASN A 467 54.97 5.46 2.27
C ASN A 467 53.85 4.95 1.35
N ALA A 468 53.47 5.69 0.30
CA ALA A 468 52.46 5.24 -0.66
C ALA A 468 53.01 4.12 -1.55
N GLN A 469 52.44 2.92 -1.46
CA GLN A 469 52.79 1.82 -2.36
C GLN A 469 52.23 2.11 -3.77
N VAL A 470 53.09 2.06 -4.78
CA VAL A 470 52.76 2.33 -6.18
C VAL A 470 52.62 0.99 -6.92
N HIS A 471 51.40 0.62 -7.28
CA HIS A 471 51.08 -0.60 -8.01
C HIS A 471 49.88 -0.41 -8.95
N GLY A 472 50.06 -0.85 -10.20
CA GLY A 472 49.00 -0.91 -11.21
C GLY A 472 48.77 0.41 -11.96
N ASP A 473 47.68 0.41 -12.72
CA ASP A 473 47.23 1.50 -13.60
C ASP A 473 45.73 1.84 -13.36
N ASP A 474 45.25 1.56 -12.13
CA ASP A 474 43.89 1.86 -11.69
C ASP A 474 43.58 3.36 -11.71
N ILE A 475 44.56 4.23 -11.45
CA ILE A 475 44.43 5.68 -11.58
C ILE A 475 44.04 6.13 -12.98
N LEU A 476 44.53 5.49 -14.05
CA LEU A 476 44.11 5.80 -15.42
C LEU A 476 42.65 5.39 -15.67
N SER A 477 42.24 4.29 -15.04
CA SER A 477 40.85 3.84 -15.08
C SER A 477 39.95 4.82 -14.30
N TRP A 478 40.43 5.38 -13.20
CA TRP A 478 39.76 6.43 -12.44
C TRP A 478 39.71 7.78 -13.17
N LEU A 479 40.77 8.18 -13.89
CA LEU A 479 40.75 9.37 -14.74
C LEU A 479 39.71 9.21 -15.85
N ALA A 480 39.66 8.06 -16.53
CA ALA A 480 38.65 7.77 -17.55
C ALA A 480 37.21 7.63 -17.01
N ASP A 481 37.04 7.39 -15.70
CA ASP A 481 35.75 7.23 -14.99
C ASP A 481 35.12 8.61 -14.68
N TYR A 482 34.81 9.38 -15.73
CA TYR A 482 33.81 10.44 -15.67
C TYR A 482 32.81 10.29 -16.82
N SER A 483 31.55 10.04 -16.45
CA SER A 483 30.42 10.00 -17.39
C SER A 483 30.19 11.37 -18.02
N LEU A 484 30.73 11.59 -19.23
CA LEU A 484 30.43 12.75 -20.08
C LEU A 484 28.93 12.96 -20.39
N GLY A 485 28.05 12.03 -19.99
CA GLY A 485 26.60 12.08 -20.18
C GLY A 485 25.76 12.30 -18.91
N ASP A 486 26.34 12.33 -17.71
CA ASP A 486 25.56 12.59 -16.48
C ASP A 486 25.58 14.10 -16.16
N GLU A 487 24.52 14.82 -16.52
CA GLU A 487 24.36 16.27 -16.29
C GLU A 487 24.25 16.69 -14.80
N ILE A 488 24.31 15.71 -13.89
CA ILE A 488 23.94 15.85 -12.47
C ILE A 488 24.86 16.84 -11.74
N PHE A 489 26.19 16.72 -11.89
CA PHE A 489 27.21 17.53 -11.22
C PHE A 489 28.05 18.40 -12.17
N ARG A 490 27.45 18.85 -13.28
CA ARG A 490 28.16 19.66 -14.28
C ARG A 490 28.74 20.93 -13.65
N PHE A 491 30.05 21.12 -13.74
CA PHE A 491 30.73 22.32 -13.28
C PHE A 491 30.83 23.39 -14.41
N PRO A 492 30.69 24.70 -14.11
CA PRO A 492 30.07 25.28 -12.93
C PRO A 492 28.53 25.30 -13.07
N LYS A 493 27.81 24.98 -12.00
CA LYS A 493 26.34 25.05 -11.92
C LYS A 493 25.93 25.42 -10.50
N PRO A 494 24.95 26.33 -10.27
CA PRO A 494 24.59 26.75 -8.92
C PRO A 494 24.18 25.55 -8.04
N ILE A 495 24.85 25.40 -6.89
CA ILE A 495 24.75 24.23 -6.00
C ILE A 495 23.30 23.82 -5.74
N ARG A 496 22.44 24.78 -5.41
CA ARG A 496 21.00 24.59 -5.13
C ARG A 496 20.27 23.77 -6.20
N THR A 497 20.62 23.92 -7.47
CA THR A 497 19.94 23.29 -8.62
C THR A 497 20.17 21.77 -8.75
N HIS A 498 21.15 21.21 -8.03
CA HIS A 498 21.43 19.78 -8.07
C HIS A 498 20.29 19.01 -7.37
N ASN A 499 19.66 18.09 -8.10
CA ASN A 499 18.55 17.24 -7.60
C ASN A 499 17.36 18.02 -7.00
N ILE A 500 17.16 19.30 -7.35
CA ILE A 500 16.09 20.14 -6.76
C ILE A 500 14.70 19.59 -7.06
N ASP A 501 14.49 19.05 -8.24
CA ASP A 501 13.26 18.43 -8.69
C ASP A 501 12.87 17.22 -7.81
N ILE A 502 13.76 16.24 -7.67
CA ILE A 502 13.49 15.07 -6.80
C ILE A 502 13.44 15.47 -5.32
N TRP A 503 14.27 16.42 -4.88
CA TRP A 503 14.26 16.91 -3.50
C TRP A 503 12.91 17.56 -3.13
N VAL A 504 12.38 18.43 -4.00
CA VAL A 504 11.07 19.08 -3.74
C VAL A 504 9.94 18.05 -3.86
N ALA A 505 10.01 17.08 -4.78
CA ALA A 505 9.03 16.00 -4.86
C ALA A 505 8.99 15.15 -3.56
N VAL A 506 10.16 14.85 -2.97
CA VAL A 506 10.24 14.17 -1.66
C VAL A 506 9.76 15.06 -0.52
N LEU A 507 10.01 16.37 -0.53
CA LEU A 507 9.41 17.31 0.44
C LEU A 507 7.88 17.28 0.37
N ARG A 508 7.30 17.30 -0.83
CA ARG A 508 5.84 17.16 -1.04
C ARG A 508 5.33 15.79 -0.55
N ALA A 509 6.08 14.70 -0.74
CA ALA A 509 5.74 13.41 -0.15
C ALA A 509 5.73 13.42 1.40
N VAL A 510 6.67 14.14 2.04
CA VAL A 510 6.64 14.33 3.51
C VAL A 510 5.41 15.14 3.92
N GLN A 511 5.11 16.25 3.23
CA GLN A 511 3.94 17.09 3.51
C GLN A 511 2.62 16.32 3.34
N PHE A 512 2.50 15.48 2.31
CA PHE A 512 1.38 14.55 2.12
C PHE A 512 1.19 13.61 3.34
N THR A 513 2.28 13.10 3.92
CA THR A 513 2.18 12.33 5.17
C THR A 513 1.80 13.17 6.38
N CYS A 514 2.23 14.44 6.47
CA CYS A 514 1.77 15.39 7.50
C CYS A 514 0.26 15.70 7.37
N ARG A 515 -0.25 15.89 6.14
CA ARG A 515 -1.68 16.06 5.87
C ARG A 515 -2.46 14.80 6.21
N THR A 516 -1.92 13.63 5.84
CA THR A 516 -2.50 12.33 6.21
C THR A 516 -2.60 12.21 7.74
N LEU A 517 -1.54 12.53 8.49
CA LEU A 517 -1.56 12.55 9.96
C LEU A 517 -2.68 13.45 10.49
N ARG A 518 -2.79 14.68 10.01
CA ARG A 518 -3.85 15.62 10.41
C ARG A 518 -5.24 14.99 10.32
N THR A 519 -5.59 14.40 9.17
CA THR A 519 -6.91 13.74 9.00
C THR A 519 -7.12 12.52 9.92
N LYS A 520 -6.06 11.82 10.33
CA LYS A 520 -6.17 10.72 11.31
C LYS A 520 -6.35 11.24 12.74
N TYR A 521 -5.64 12.31 13.11
CA TYR A 521 -5.81 12.97 14.40
C TYR A 521 -7.19 13.61 14.54
N GLU A 522 -7.73 14.25 13.49
CA GLU A 522 -9.11 14.76 13.48
C GLU A 522 -10.14 13.64 13.70
N LYS A 523 -9.96 12.48 13.05
CA LYS A 523 -10.82 11.31 13.27
C LYS A 523 -10.69 10.74 14.68
N LYS A 524 -9.47 10.70 15.25
CA LYS A 524 -9.23 10.33 16.66
C LYS A 524 -9.96 11.29 17.61
N LEU A 525 -9.82 12.60 17.41
CA LEU A 525 -10.43 13.61 18.28
C LEU A 525 -11.96 13.53 18.26
N ARG A 526 -12.57 13.33 17.08
CA ARG A 526 -14.02 13.08 16.99
C ARG A 526 -14.45 11.86 17.80
N MET A 527 -13.69 10.77 17.77
CA MET A 527 -13.97 9.57 18.57
C MET A 527 -13.83 9.81 20.07
N ILE A 528 -12.78 10.52 20.52
CA ILE A 528 -12.57 10.82 21.94
C ILE A 528 -13.68 11.74 22.48
N CYS A 529 -14.05 12.78 21.76
CA CYS A 529 -15.15 13.67 22.16
C CYS A 529 -16.51 12.95 22.18
N TYR A 530 -16.74 12.01 21.27
CA TYR A 530 -17.94 11.16 21.26
C TYR A 530 -17.95 10.16 22.43
N ASP A 531 -16.82 9.53 22.77
CA ASP A 531 -16.70 8.65 23.95
C ASP A 531 -16.95 9.43 25.25
N ALA A 532 -16.39 10.64 25.36
CA ALA A 532 -16.67 11.54 26.49
C ALA A 532 -18.17 11.86 26.62
N ALA A 533 -18.86 12.11 25.50
CA ALA A 533 -20.31 12.32 25.50
C ALA A 533 -21.11 11.07 25.92
N LEU A 534 -20.69 9.87 25.51
CA LEU A 534 -21.29 8.61 25.99
C LEU A 534 -21.04 8.38 27.49
N ILE A 535 -19.85 8.75 27.99
CA ILE A 535 -19.52 8.69 29.42
C ILE A 535 -20.41 9.66 30.21
N ASP A 536 -20.59 10.90 29.73
CA ASP A 536 -21.48 11.88 30.35
C ASP A 536 -22.95 11.43 30.33
N ALA A 537 -23.41 10.83 29.23
CA ALA A 537 -24.74 10.24 29.12
C ALA A 537 -24.95 9.09 30.12
N ASN A 538 -23.98 8.16 30.21
CA ASN A 538 -24.01 7.08 31.19
C ASN A 538 -24.00 7.62 32.64
N ASN A 539 -23.18 8.63 32.91
CA ASN A 539 -23.11 9.28 34.22
C ASN A 539 -24.40 10.04 34.58
N LEU A 540 -25.21 10.48 33.61
CA LEU A 540 -26.54 11.02 33.86
C LEU A 540 -27.52 9.90 34.26
N CYS A 541 -27.50 8.76 33.57
CA CYS A 541 -28.31 7.60 33.92
C CYS A 541 -27.99 7.09 35.34
N VAL A 542 -26.70 6.93 35.68
CA VAL A 542 -26.26 6.49 37.02
C VAL A 542 -26.68 7.47 38.13
N ARG A 543 -26.61 8.78 37.89
CA ARG A 543 -27.08 9.80 38.85
C ARG A 543 -28.60 9.78 39.02
N GLU A 544 -29.35 9.44 37.98
CA GLU A 544 -30.78 9.23 38.10
C GLU A 544 -31.09 7.95 38.88
N ASP A 545 -30.35 6.85 38.70
CA ASP A 545 -30.47 5.65 39.56
C ASP A 545 -30.17 5.93 41.05
N GLU A 546 -29.17 6.78 41.32
CA GLU A 546 -28.88 7.28 42.67
C GLU A 546 -30.05 8.10 43.25
N ARG A 547 -30.74 8.87 42.41
CA ARG A 547 -31.95 9.61 42.80
C ARG A 547 -33.11 8.65 43.08
N ARG A 548 -33.39 7.73 42.15
CA ARG A 548 -34.48 6.73 42.19
C ARG A 548 -34.44 5.86 43.44
N ARG A 549 -33.25 5.51 43.95
CA ARG A 549 -33.07 4.83 45.25
C ARG A 549 -33.73 5.54 46.44
N ASN A 550 -34.04 6.84 46.32
CA ASN A 550 -34.55 7.69 47.40
C ASN A 550 -35.92 8.33 47.09
N ILE A 551 -36.55 8.02 45.95
CA ILE A 551 -37.84 8.64 45.53
C ILE A 551 -38.85 7.61 44.98
N PRO A 552 -40.17 7.86 45.13
CA PRO A 552 -41.22 7.05 44.52
C PRO A 552 -41.14 6.91 42.98
N GLU A 553 -41.65 5.80 42.44
CA GLU A 553 -41.63 5.48 41.00
C GLU A 553 -42.37 6.50 40.12
N ASP A 554 -43.43 7.14 40.64
CA ASP A 554 -44.16 8.21 39.95
C ASP A 554 -43.33 9.50 39.73
N GLN A 555 -42.17 9.60 40.38
CA GLN A 555 -41.26 10.75 40.28
C GLN A 555 -39.99 10.44 39.48
N TRP A 556 -39.90 9.27 38.86
CA TRP A 556 -38.74 8.87 38.06
C TRP A 556 -38.70 9.62 36.73
N THR A 557 -37.52 10.11 36.34
CA THR A 557 -37.30 10.73 35.02
C THR A 557 -36.69 9.69 34.08
N LEU A 558 -37.35 9.40 32.94
CA LEU A 558 -36.78 8.51 31.92
C LEU A 558 -35.42 9.02 31.44
N TYR A 559 -34.47 8.12 31.22
CA TYR A 559 -33.13 8.46 30.73
C TYR A 559 -33.20 9.20 29.40
N ALA A 560 -34.11 8.79 28.51
CA ALA A 560 -34.33 9.45 27.22
C ALA A 560 -34.68 10.94 27.39
N SER A 561 -35.60 11.29 28.31
CA SER A 561 -35.91 12.69 28.60
C SER A 561 -34.71 13.45 29.18
N LEU A 562 -33.99 12.84 30.14
CA LEU A 562 -32.83 13.45 30.78
C LEU A 562 -31.70 13.76 29.79
N LEU A 563 -31.46 12.88 28.82
CA LEU A 563 -30.49 13.10 27.74
C LEU A 563 -30.95 14.20 26.78
N CYS A 564 -32.23 14.23 26.40
CA CYS A 564 -32.79 15.31 25.56
C CYS A 564 -32.69 16.68 26.25
N ASP A 565 -33.00 16.76 27.55
CA ASP A 565 -32.93 18.01 28.31
C ASP A 565 -31.47 18.47 28.47
N LYS A 566 -30.50 17.54 28.55
CA LYS A 566 -29.07 17.87 28.50
C LYS A 566 -28.63 18.39 27.13
N CYS A 567 -29.14 17.85 26.04
CA CYS A 567 -28.89 18.36 24.69
C CYS A 567 -29.39 19.81 24.53
N GLU A 568 -30.61 20.10 25.02
CA GLU A 568 -31.17 21.46 25.04
C GLU A 568 -30.33 22.43 25.88
N GLU A 569 -29.82 22.00 27.05
CA GLU A 569 -28.90 22.80 27.87
C GLU A 569 -27.58 23.10 27.13
N ASN A 570 -27.03 22.12 26.41
CA ASN A 570 -25.80 22.30 25.65
C ASN A 570 -26.00 23.26 24.47
N ILE A 571 -27.07 23.10 23.68
CA ILE A 571 -27.41 24.02 22.58
C ILE A 571 -27.58 25.46 23.09
N ARG A 572 -28.21 25.67 24.25
CA ARG A 572 -28.36 27.01 24.85
C ARG A 572 -27.04 27.65 25.28
N ARG A 573 -25.98 26.87 25.50
CA ARG A 573 -24.68 27.36 25.99
C ARG A 573 -23.83 27.98 24.88
N ASP A 574 -23.86 27.41 23.67
CA ASP A 574 -22.96 27.76 22.57
C ASP A 574 -23.65 27.84 21.20
N ALA A 575 -24.99 27.98 21.18
CA ALA A 575 -25.84 27.91 20.00
C ALA A 575 -25.75 26.59 19.21
N GLY A 576 -25.14 25.54 19.79
CA GLY A 576 -24.87 24.28 19.11
C GLY A 576 -23.67 24.32 18.17
N ASP A 577 -22.84 25.38 18.18
CA ASP A 577 -21.79 25.54 17.18
C ASP A 577 -20.47 24.84 17.53
N SER A 578 -20.17 24.61 18.82
CA SER A 578 -18.91 23.95 19.19
C SER A 578 -18.87 22.49 18.73
N LEU A 579 -17.67 22.03 18.33
CA LEU A 579 -17.44 20.63 17.93
C LEU A 579 -17.86 19.65 19.05
N THR A 580 -17.66 20.04 20.32
CA THR A 580 -18.07 19.23 21.48
C THR A 580 -19.58 19.08 21.53
N THR A 581 -20.34 20.18 21.46
CA THR A 581 -21.81 20.13 21.48
C THR A 581 -22.36 19.37 20.27
N LYS A 582 -21.82 19.60 19.06
CA LYS A 582 -22.19 18.86 17.85
C LYS A 582 -21.99 17.35 18.02
N LEU A 583 -20.84 16.91 18.57
CA LEU A 583 -20.58 15.49 18.82
C LEU A 583 -21.41 14.90 19.97
N SER A 584 -21.72 15.68 21.01
CA SER A 584 -22.66 15.25 22.06
C SER A 584 -24.09 15.06 21.53
N LEU A 585 -24.53 15.91 20.60
CA LEU A 585 -25.82 15.75 19.92
C LEU A 585 -25.84 14.48 19.06
N CYS A 586 -24.78 14.23 18.27
CA CYS A 586 -24.64 12.98 17.52
C CYS A 586 -24.71 11.75 18.46
N ALA A 587 -23.96 11.75 19.57
CA ALA A 587 -23.93 10.63 20.51
C ALA A 587 -25.30 10.36 21.15
N VAL A 588 -26.04 11.38 21.58
CA VAL A 588 -27.38 11.20 22.14
C VAL A 588 -28.39 10.76 21.07
N ARG A 589 -28.35 11.34 19.88
CA ARG A 589 -29.19 10.90 18.74
C ARG A 589 -28.93 9.44 18.39
N ASP A 590 -27.66 9.03 18.32
CA ASP A 590 -27.27 7.65 18.01
C ASP A 590 -27.73 6.67 19.11
N VAL A 591 -27.63 7.06 20.38
CA VAL A 591 -28.14 6.28 21.54
C VAL A 591 -29.66 6.12 21.49
N LEU A 592 -30.40 7.20 21.21
CA LEU A 592 -31.86 7.18 21.16
C LEU A 592 -32.38 6.47 19.89
N GLY A 593 -31.69 6.62 18.77
CA GLY A 593 -32.00 5.92 17.52
C GLY A 593 -31.60 4.44 17.49
N GLY A 594 -30.95 3.92 18.54
CA GLY A 594 -30.49 2.53 18.60
C GLY A 594 -29.39 2.20 17.59
N ALA A 595 -28.54 3.17 17.24
CA ALA A 595 -27.54 3.02 16.20
C ALA A 595 -26.49 1.95 16.56
N SER A 596 -26.18 1.07 15.61
CA SER A 596 -25.16 0.03 15.77
C SER A 596 -23.72 0.56 15.69
N GLN A 597 -23.52 1.77 15.15
CA GLN A 597 -22.23 2.40 14.92
C GLN A 597 -22.32 3.93 15.09
N PRO A 598 -21.26 4.60 15.59
CA PRO A 598 -21.18 6.05 15.55
C PRO A 598 -21.20 6.59 14.13
N THR A 599 -22.15 7.48 13.85
CA THR A 599 -22.48 8.01 12.52
C THR A 599 -21.62 9.22 12.13
N PHE A 600 -21.34 10.12 13.08
CA PHE A 600 -20.52 11.34 12.93
C PHE A 600 -21.00 12.35 11.84
N ASP A 601 -22.24 12.22 11.37
CA ASP A 601 -22.86 13.17 10.46
C ASP A 601 -23.42 14.37 11.22
N PHE A 602 -23.23 15.56 10.66
CA PHE A 602 -23.81 16.80 11.16
C PHE A 602 -24.96 17.18 10.22
N THR A 603 -26.14 16.60 10.47
CA THR A 603 -27.41 17.08 9.91
C THR A 603 -27.67 18.52 10.40
N ASP A 604 -28.62 19.24 9.80
CA ASP A 604 -29.03 20.56 10.35
C ASP A 604 -29.35 20.41 11.85
N LEU A 605 -28.96 21.41 12.64
CA LEU A 605 -29.20 21.46 14.08
C LEU A 605 -30.70 21.32 14.39
N VAL A 606 -31.56 21.85 13.49
CA VAL A 606 -33.02 21.72 13.55
C VAL A 606 -33.45 20.26 13.41
N ASP A 607 -32.95 19.54 12.41
CA ASP A 607 -33.27 18.13 12.18
C ASP A 607 -32.75 17.22 13.29
N CYS A 608 -31.50 17.42 13.73
CA CYS A 608 -30.94 16.70 14.88
C CYS A 608 -31.80 16.88 16.13
N ARG A 609 -32.26 18.10 16.39
CA ARG A 609 -33.12 18.43 17.53
C ARG A 609 -34.50 17.79 17.41
N ASN A 610 -35.08 17.74 16.22
CA ASN A 610 -36.36 17.10 15.97
C ASN A 610 -36.28 15.58 16.19
N LEU A 611 -35.24 14.92 15.67
CA LEU A 611 -34.97 13.50 15.88
C LEU A 611 -34.82 13.15 17.35
N ILE A 612 -33.96 13.88 18.09
CA ILE A 612 -33.76 13.68 19.54
C ILE A 612 -35.08 13.86 20.31
N ASN A 613 -35.86 14.90 20.01
CA ASN A 613 -37.13 15.14 20.69
C ASN A 613 -38.21 14.10 20.36
N GLY A 614 -38.19 13.48 19.17
CA GLY A 614 -39.10 12.40 18.79
C GLY A 614 -38.93 11.12 19.62
N HIS A 615 -37.78 10.93 20.28
CA HIS A 615 -37.43 9.72 21.01
C HIS A 615 -37.50 9.83 22.55
N LYS A 616 -38.15 10.89 23.10
CA LYS A 616 -38.25 11.12 24.56
C LYS A 616 -38.90 10.01 25.39
N HIS A 617 -39.65 9.11 24.75
CA HIS A 617 -40.43 8.06 25.43
C HIS A 617 -39.81 6.66 25.32
N ILE A 618 -38.55 6.54 24.91
CA ILE A 618 -37.83 5.26 24.88
C ILE A 618 -37.55 4.78 26.32
N SER A 619 -37.71 3.47 26.54
CA SER A 619 -37.44 2.82 27.82
C SER A 619 -35.95 2.78 28.18
N ASP A 620 -35.65 2.96 29.46
CA ASP A 620 -34.30 3.03 30.02
C ASP A 620 -33.37 1.86 29.65
N ASP A 621 -33.89 0.63 29.57
CA ASP A 621 -33.13 -0.57 29.17
C ASP A 621 -32.57 -0.47 27.74
N ILE A 622 -33.35 0.07 26.80
CA ILE A 622 -32.91 0.31 25.41
C ILE A 622 -31.83 1.39 25.37
N VAL A 623 -31.99 2.47 26.14
CA VAL A 623 -31.00 3.54 26.25
C VAL A 623 -29.67 2.99 26.79
N LEU A 624 -29.71 2.21 27.87
CA LEU A 624 -28.51 1.66 28.50
C LEU A 624 -27.83 0.61 27.62
N LYS A 625 -28.59 -0.24 26.90
CA LYS A 625 -28.05 -1.17 25.90
C LYS A 625 -27.35 -0.43 24.75
N SER A 626 -27.97 0.63 24.23
CA SER A 626 -27.40 1.45 23.15
C SER A 626 -26.12 2.18 23.56
N ILE A 627 -26.09 2.76 24.78
CA ILE A 627 -24.88 3.36 25.36
C ILE A 627 -23.75 2.33 25.45
N ASN A 628 -24.02 1.14 25.97
CA ASN A 628 -23.01 0.09 26.13
C ASN A 628 -22.49 -0.45 24.78
N LEU A 629 -23.37 -0.62 23.80
CA LEU A 629 -23.00 -1.02 22.43
C LEU A 629 -22.07 0.01 21.78
N LEU A 630 -22.49 1.27 21.73
CA LEU A 630 -21.71 2.35 21.12
C LEU A 630 -20.37 2.57 21.84
N LYS A 631 -20.35 2.49 23.18
CA LYS A 631 -19.12 2.58 23.97
C LYS A 631 -18.14 1.45 23.67
N SER A 632 -18.64 0.21 23.52
CA SER A 632 -17.83 -0.93 23.09
C SER A 632 -17.19 -0.69 21.71
N VAL A 633 -17.99 -0.22 20.75
CA VAL A 633 -17.54 0.12 19.39
C VAL A 633 -16.46 1.22 19.38
N VAL A 634 -16.61 2.28 20.19
CA VAL A 634 -15.61 3.36 20.24
C VAL A 634 -14.34 2.91 20.96
N THR A 635 -14.48 2.14 22.05
CA THR A 635 -13.37 1.52 22.79
C THR A 635 -12.52 0.61 21.90
N TYR A 636 -13.15 -0.08 20.94
CA TYR A 636 -12.47 -0.88 19.90
C TYR A 636 -11.81 -0.01 18.82
N LYS A 637 -12.47 1.06 18.34
CA LYS A 637 -11.98 1.87 17.20
C LYS A 637 -10.80 2.79 17.55
N VAL A 638 -10.73 3.35 18.76
CA VAL A 638 -9.65 4.30 19.13
C VAL A 638 -8.25 3.65 19.06
N PRO A 639 -7.99 2.46 19.64
CA PRO A 639 -6.71 1.75 19.48
C PRO A 639 -6.32 1.47 18.02
N LEU A 640 -7.28 1.15 17.14
CA LEU A 640 -7.01 0.96 15.70
C LEU A 640 -6.59 2.27 15.01
N VAL A 641 -7.15 3.41 15.41
CA VAL A 641 -6.75 4.72 14.88
C VAL A 641 -5.34 5.08 15.38
N ASP A 642 -4.99 4.75 16.61
CA ASP A 642 -3.66 4.97 17.20
C ASP A 642 -2.55 4.22 16.45
N SER A 643 -2.71 2.93 16.18
CA SER A 643 -1.76 2.19 15.33
C SER A 643 -1.66 2.78 13.93
N LYS A 644 -2.79 3.19 13.33
CA LYS A 644 -2.80 3.84 12.01
C LYS A 644 -2.02 5.16 12.04
N ILE A 645 -2.13 5.97 13.09
CA ILE A 645 -1.35 7.21 13.28
C ILE A 645 0.15 6.88 13.41
N LEU A 646 0.53 5.95 14.28
CA LEU A 646 1.93 5.53 14.47
C LEU A 646 2.56 5.02 13.16
N LEU A 647 1.80 4.27 12.37
CA LEU A 647 2.22 3.76 11.08
C LEU A 647 2.43 4.88 10.03
N VAL A 648 1.59 5.93 10.03
CA VAL A 648 1.83 7.13 9.20
C VAL A 648 3.08 7.86 9.66
N GLU A 649 3.25 8.02 10.97
CA GLU A 649 4.37 8.74 11.58
C GLU A 649 5.71 8.05 11.31
N ASN A 650 5.77 6.71 11.36
CA ASN A 650 6.94 5.94 10.97
C ASN A 650 7.30 6.12 9.48
N SER A 651 6.30 6.31 8.61
CA SER A 651 6.53 6.65 7.19
C SER A 651 7.09 8.06 7.04
N ARG A 652 6.47 9.06 7.71
CA ARG A 652 6.95 10.46 7.72
C ARG A 652 8.39 10.59 8.21
N ILE A 653 8.73 9.94 9.33
CA ILE A 653 10.09 9.98 9.91
C ILE A 653 11.13 9.41 8.93
N SER A 654 10.78 8.35 8.19
CA SER A 654 11.63 7.78 7.15
C SER A 654 11.82 8.77 6.00
N LEU A 655 10.73 9.25 5.39
CA LEU A 655 10.79 10.16 4.25
C LEU A 655 11.52 11.47 4.59
N LEU A 656 11.39 11.96 5.82
CA LEU A 656 12.14 13.12 6.31
C LEU A 656 13.65 12.83 6.45
N LYS A 657 14.04 11.61 6.85
CA LYS A 657 15.45 11.19 6.85
C LYS A 657 15.98 11.10 5.40
N ASP A 658 15.17 10.59 4.49
CA ASP A 658 15.53 10.43 3.08
C ASP A 658 15.68 11.82 2.40
N LEU A 659 14.80 12.77 2.72
CA LEU A 659 14.92 14.18 2.33
C LEU A 659 16.22 14.83 2.87
N VAL A 660 16.58 14.56 4.13
CA VAL A 660 17.85 15.03 4.73
C VAL A 660 19.07 14.38 4.04
N SER A 661 18.97 13.14 3.54
CA SER A 661 20.00 12.54 2.69
C SER A 661 20.14 13.26 1.35
N LEU A 662 19.03 13.60 0.67
CA LEU A 662 19.08 14.43 -0.56
C LEU A 662 19.55 15.88 -0.31
N SER A 663 19.40 16.41 0.91
CA SER A 663 19.92 17.73 1.27
C SER A 663 21.45 17.78 1.33
N VAL A 664 22.15 16.64 1.40
CA VAL A 664 23.62 16.61 1.39
C VAL A 664 24.16 17.22 0.09
N PHE A 665 25.21 18.02 0.22
CA PHE A 665 26.11 18.34 -0.88
C PHE A 665 27.55 18.04 -0.45
N ASP A 666 28.30 17.35 -1.31
CA ASP A 666 29.73 17.09 -1.13
C ASP A 666 30.49 17.90 -2.17
N TYR A 667 31.28 18.87 -1.73
CA TYR A 667 32.02 19.73 -2.64
C TYR A 667 33.04 18.95 -3.50
N ARG A 668 33.50 17.76 -3.07
CA ARG A 668 34.40 16.93 -3.88
C ARG A 668 33.72 16.44 -5.15
N SER A 669 32.45 16.01 -5.10
CA SER A 669 31.76 15.53 -6.32
C SER A 669 31.57 16.65 -7.35
N TYR A 670 31.46 17.90 -6.88
CA TYR A 670 31.35 19.10 -7.72
C TYR A 670 32.68 19.49 -8.40
N ILE A 671 33.83 19.31 -7.74
CA ILE A 671 35.15 19.65 -8.32
C ILE A 671 35.88 18.46 -8.96
N LEU A 672 35.41 17.22 -8.78
CA LEU A 672 36.10 16.03 -9.26
C LEU A 672 36.29 16.02 -10.78
N GLN A 673 35.30 16.51 -11.54
CA GLN A 673 35.40 16.60 -13.00
C GLN A 673 36.50 17.59 -13.45
N PRO A 674 36.50 18.87 -13.02
CA PRO A 674 37.63 19.78 -13.27
C PRO A 674 38.99 19.22 -12.84
N VAL A 675 39.07 18.56 -11.68
CA VAL A 675 40.30 17.93 -11.17
C VAL A 675 40.79 16.81 -12.10
N LYS A 676 39.92 15.91 -12.55
CA LYS A 676 40.30 14.85 -13.50
C LYS A 676 40.76 15.41 -14.85
N LEU A 677 40.05 16.42 -15.38
CA LEU A 677 40.42 17.06 -16.65
C LEU A 677 41.79 17.75 -16.59
N TYR A 678 42.11 18.41 -15.47
CA TYR A 678 43.44 19.00 -15.26
C TYR A 678 44.55 17.95 -15.23
N LEU A 679 44.33 16.83 -14.51
CA LEU A 679 45.28 15.72 -14.44
C LEU A 679 45.44 15.01 -15.80
N GLU A 680 44.39 14.92 -16.62
CA GLU A 680 44.49 14.41 -17.98
C GLU A 680 45.33 15.33 -18.89
N GLU A 681 45.26 16.66 -18.72
CA GLU A 681 46.10 17.61 -19.47
C GLU A 681 47.57 17.52 -19.03
N GLU A 682 47.87 17.55 -17.72
CA GLU A 682 49.24 17.37 -17.20
C GLU A 682 49.85 16.01 -17.63
N LEU A 683 49.04 14.96 -17.77
CA LEU A 683 49.48 13.66 -18.27
C LEU A 683 49.66 13.64 -19.81
N GLU A 684 48.87 14.40 -20.57
CA GLU A 684 49.07 14.59 -22.02
C GLU A 684 50.33 15.43 -22.29
N ASP A 685 50.62 16.46 -21.50
CA ASP A 685 51.81 17.31 -21.64
C ASP A 685 53.11 16.62 -21.20
N ALA A 686 53.04 15.69 -20.25
CA ALA A 686 54.18 14.85 -19.88
C ALA A 686 54.51 13.74 -20.91
N ALA A 687 53.61 13.46 -21.85
CA ALA A 687 53.76 12.35 -22.80
C ALA A 687 54.63 12.72 -24.02
N PRO A 688 55.45 11.77 -24.55
CA PRO A 688 56.22 11.98 -25.77
C PRO A 688 55.38 12.43 -26.98
N PRO A 689 55.88 13.36 -27.83
CA PRO A 689 55.13 13.92 -28.96
C PRO A 689 54.52 12.89 -29.94
N GLU A 690 55.14 11.72 -30.07
CA GLU A 690 54.70 10.62 -30.93
C GLU A 690 53.32 10.07 -30.52
N LEU A 691 52.97 10.11 -29.23
CA LEU A 691 51.68 9.69 -28.68
C LEU A 691 50.54 10.70 -28.94
N LEU A 692 50.87 11.97 -29.23
CA LEU A 692 49.91 13.07 -29.32
C LEU A 692 49.40 13.33 -30.74
N SER A 693 50.00 12.66 -31.74
CA SER A 693 49.77 12.90 -33.17
C SER A 693 48.35 12.54 -33.66
N GLU A 694 47.74 11.50 -33.10
CA GLU A 694 46.39 11.04 -33.49
C GLU A 694 45.27 11.89 -32.84
N LYS A 695 45.43 12.33 -31.58
CA LYS A 695 44.41 13.09 -30.83
C LYS A 695 44.20 14.53 -31.31
N LYS A 696 45.26 15.21 -31.79
CA LYS A 696 45.16 16.63 -32.21
C LYS A 696 44.23 16.80 -33.43
N GLN A 697 44.18 15.82 -34.35
CA GLN A 697 43.28 15.85 -35.52
C GLN A 697 41.78 15.70 -35.16
N GLU A 698 41.43 15.17 -33.99
CA GLU A 698 40.03 15.16 -33.50
C GLU A 698 39.67 16.42 -32.72
N LYS A 699 40.58 16.98 -31.91
CA LYS A 699 40.34 18.24 -31.17
C LYS A 699 40.12 19.41 -32.15
N GLU A 700 40.92 19.52 -33.21
CA GLU A 700 40.79 20.59 -34.23
C GLU A 700 39.46 20.54 -35.01
N LYS A 701 38.87 19.37 -35.23
CA LYS A 701 37.55 19.24 -35.88
C LYS A 701 36.38 19.70 -35.01
N LYS A 702 36.56 19.84 -33.69
CA LYS A 702 35.53 20.29 -32.75
C LYS A 702 35.62 21.78 -32.41
N SER A 703 36.78 22.42 -32.62
CA SER A 703 36.99 23.88 -32.43
C SER A 703 36.64 24.72 -33.66
N GLY A 704 35.51 24.42 -34.33
CA GLY A 704 34.99 25.21 -35.44
C GLY A 704 34.37 26.53 -34.95
N SER A 705 35.15 27.61 -34.93
CA SER A 705 34.74 28.91 -34.39
C SER A 705 33.60 29.57 -35.19
N LYS A 706 32.37 29.49 -34.68
CA LYS A 706 31.23 30.30 -35.19
C LYS A 706 31.43 31.78 -34.83
N LYS A 707 32.10 32.53 -35.73
CA LYS A 707 32.08 34.00 -35.71
C LYS A 707 30.63 34.50 -35.81
N ARG A 708 30.09 34.98 -34.69
CA ARG A 708 28.84 35.76 -34.67
C ARG A 708 29.11 37.13 -35.30
N ASN A 709 28.73 37.31 -36.56
CA ASN A 709 28.64 38.65 -37.14
C ASN A 709 27.43 39.38 -36.54
N HIS A 710 27.68 40.35 -35.66
CA HIS A 710 26.69 41.38 -35.36
C HIS A 710 26.40 42.17 -36.63
N LYS A 711 25.16 42.16 -37.11
CA LYS A 711 24.65 43.18 -38.01
C LYS A 711 23.41 43.82 -37.41
N SER A 712 23.57 45.05 -36.97
CA SER A 712 22.49 45.91 -36.49
C SER A 712 21.54 46.25 -37.65
N THR A 713 20.23 46.15 -37.42
CA THR A 713 19.25 46.83 -38.26
C THR A 713 18.20 47.51 -37.38
N LYS A 714 17.96 48.78 -37.67
CA LYS A 714 17.08 49.72 -36.97
C LYS A 714 15.82 49.91 -37.84
N ARG A 715 14.63 50.01 -37.21
CA ARG A 715 13.32 50.56 -37.66
C ARG A 715 13.09 50.78 -39.18
N THR A 716 11.91 50.54 -39.80
CA THR A 716 10.57 51.01 -39.38
C THR A 716 9.44 50.43 -40.27
N SER A 717 8.23 50.27 -39.71
CA SER A 717 6.87 50.45 -40.29
C SER A 717 6.45 50.07 -41.74
N ALA A 718 5.38 49.25 -41.80
CA ALA A 718 4.09 49.48 -42.50
C ALA A 718 3.84 49.13 -43.99
N SER A 719 2.77 48.33 -44.17
CA SER A 719 1.68 48.38 -45.17
C SER A 719 1.87 47.94 -46.65
N MET A 720 0.93 47.06 -47.06
CA MET A 720 0.35 46.70 -48.38
C MET A 720 0.65 47.61 -49.59
N SER A 721 0.80 47.13 -50.84
CA SER A 721 -0.27 46.48 -51.63
C SER A 721 0.15 45.85 -53.00
N SER A 722 -0.54 44.77 -53.41
CA SER A 722 -1.08 44.44 -54.76
C SER A 722 -0.26 44.51 -56.09
N HIS A 723 -0.23 43.37 -56.83
CA HIS A 723 -0.49 43.17 -58.29
C HIS A 723 0.42 43.89 -59.35
N LEU A 724 0.73 43.38 -60.55
CA LEU A 724 0.36 42.20 -61.40
C LEU A 724 1.68 41.48 -61.91
N ASP A 725 1.75 40.43 -62.78
CA ASP A 725 0.86 39.95 -63.86
C ASP A 725 1.15 38.51 -64.38
N GLN A 726 0.21 37.98 -65.19
CA GLN A 726 0.29 36.88 -66.20
C GLN A 726 0.35 35.37 -65.83
N ASP A 727 -0.84 34.76 -65.78
CA ASP A 727 -1.40 33.70 -66.67
C ASP A 727 -0.63 32.40 -67.04
N VAL A 728 -1.28 31.24 -66.80
CA VAL A 728 -2.09 30.47 -67.79
C VAL A 728 -2.81 29.28 -67.09
N GLU A 729 -4.03 28.94 -67.56
CA GLU A 729 -4.94 27.92 -66.98
C GLU A 729 -4.84 26.49 -67.57
N GLN A 730 -5.36 25.52 -66.79
CA GLN A 730 -6.19 24.31 -67.08
C GLN A 730 -6.48 23.86 -68.55
N ALA A 731 -6.86 22.60 -68.88
CA ALA A 731 -6.98 21.30 -68.17
C ALA A 731 -7.35 20.14 -69.16
N LYS A 732 -7.36 18.86 -68.69
CA LYS A 732 -8.10 17.68 -69.23
C LYS A 732 -7.69 17.16 -70.65
N GLU A 733 -8.01 15.94 -71.14
CA GLU A 733 -8.75 14.74 -70.63
C GLU A 733 -8.23 13.42 -71.31
N ASP A 734 -8.92 12.29 -71.07
CA ASP A 734 -9.21 11.14 -71.99
C ASP A 734 -8.56 9.72 -71.91
N SER A 735 -9.42 8.74 -71.51
CA SER A 735 -9.79 7.49 -72.26
C SER A 735 -8.85 6.24 -72.26
N MET A 736 -9.29 4.96 -72.36
CA MET A 736 -10.60 4.26 -72.19
C MET A 736 -10.45 2.70 -72.12
N GLU A 737 -11.59 1.97 -72.09
CA GLU A 737 -11.86 0.50 -72.26
C GLU A 737 -11.76 -0.39 -70.98
N LEU A 738 -12.79 -1.04 -70.37
CA LEU A 738 -14.06 -1.78 -70.72
C LEU A 738 -13.88 -3.33 -70.67
N GLU A 739 -14.78 -4.22 -70.17
CA GLU A 739 -16.13 -4.15 -69.55
C GLU A 739 -16.47 -5.46 -68.71
N ASP A 740 -17.76 -5.69 -68.36
CA ASP A 740 -18.47 -6.95 -67.91
C ASP A 740 -18.26 -7.56 -66.47
N ASP A 741 -19.29 -7.88 -65.65
CA ASP A 741 -20.74 -7.50 -65.66
C ASP A 741 -21.47 -7.69 -64.29
N THR A 742 -22.66 -7.07 -64.18
CA THR A 742 -23.86 -7.34 -63.34
C THR A 742 -24.10 -6.75 -61.92
N LYS A 743 -24.94 -5.69 -61.88
CA LYS A 743 -26.10 -5.37 -60.97
C LYS A 743 -25.82 -5.10 -59.46
N GLY A 744 -26.43 -4.13 -58.75
CA GLY A 744 -27.68 -3.34 -58.90
C GLY A 744 -28.61 -3.61 -57.68
N GLU A 745 -29.32 -2.70 -57.00
CA GLU A 745 -29.71 -1.29 -57.26
C GLU A 745 -30.14 -0.54 -55.95
N LYS A 746 -30.74 0.67 -56.07
CA LYS A 746 -31.05 1.66 -54.99
C LYS A 746 -32.44 1.49 -54.33
N SER A 747 -32.72 2.14 -53.18
CA SER A 747 -33.56 3.38 -53.09
C SER A 747 -34.23 3.67 -51.72
N LEU A 748 -34.65 4.93 -51.51
CA LEU A 748 -35.35 5.48 -50.33
C LEU A 748 -36.83 5.06 -50.24
N PHE A 749 -37.48 5.26 -49.08
CA PHE A 749 -38.65 6.17 -48.93
C PHE A 749 -39.02 6.46 -47.45
N GLU A 750 -39.34 7.72 -47.13
CA GLU A 750 -40.15 8.18 -45.97
C GLU A 750 -41.61 8.44 -46.42
N ILE A 751 -42.53 8.75 -45.47
CA ILE A 751 -43.94 9.32 -45.55
C ILE A 751 -44.86 8.51 -44.60
N SER A 752 -45.76 9.05 -43.77
CA SER A 752 -46.05 10.44 -43.33
C SER A 752 -46.89 10.47 -42.02
N SER A 753 -47.50 11.61 -41.70
CA SER A 753 -48.03 12.04 -40.39
C SER A 753 -49.56 11.98 -40.18
N ASN A 754 -49.97 12.31 -38.94
CA ASN A 754 -51.32 12.70 -38.45
C ASN A 754 -52.35 11.55 -38.23
N THR A 755 -53.30 11.60 -37.28
CA THR A 755 -53.95 12.76 -36.58
C THR A 755 -54.60 12.35 -35.25
N ASN A 756 -54.94 13.32 -34.37
CA ASN A 756 -55.91 13.26 -33.25
C ASN A 756 -55.54 12.40 -32.01
N ASN A 757 -55.87 12.77 -30.75
CA ASN A 757 -56.74 13.83 -30.21
C ASN A 757 -56.21 14.44 -28.91
N GLN A 758 -56.81 15.56 -28.50
CA GLN A 758 -56.65 16.21 -27.18
C GLN A 758 -57.22 15.31 -26.05
N GLU A 759 -56.68 15.42 -24.83
CA GLU A 759 -57.42 16.09 -23.74
C GLU A 759 -56.53 16.48 -22.55
N GLU A 760 -56.89 17.57 -21.89
CA GLU A 760 -56.28 18.03 -20.64
C GLU A 760 -56.82 17.25 -19.44
N ALA A 761 -55.96 16.87 -18.51
CA ALA A 761 -56.33 16.84 -17.09
C ALA A 761 -55.09 17.15 -16.23
N THR A 762 -55.23 18.13 -15.33
CA THR A 762 -54.20 18.53 -14.37
C THR A 762 -54.41 17.84 -13.02
N LYS A 763 -53.35 17.83 -12.19
CA LYS A 763 -53.26 17.33 -10.80
C LYS A 763 -53.01 15.80 -10.70
N ASP A 764 -52.21 15.30 -9.77
CA ASP A 764 -51.77 15.85 -8.47
C ASP A 764 -50.27 15.66 -8.17
N MET A 765 -49.80 16.30 -7.09
CA MET A 765 -48.45 16.10 -6.51
C MET A 765 -48.30 14.69 -5.90
N GLN A 766 -47.13 14.05 -6.03
CA GLN A 766 -46.30 13.57 -4.89
C GLN A 766 -45.01 12.83 -5.31
N SER A 767 -43.97 12.98 -4.47
CA SER A 767 -42.75 12.16 -4.31
C SER A 767 -41.91 11.72 -5.53
N MET A 768 -40.68 12.24 -5.60
CA MET A 768 -39.53 11.52 -6.19
C MET A 768 -39.01 10.47 -5.18
N PRO A 769 -38.63 9.25 -5.60
CA PRO A 769 -38.01 8.26 -4.70
C PRO A 769 -36.60 8.68 -4.28
N ARG A 770 -36.22 8.29 -3.06
CA ARG A 770 -34.92 8.57 -2.43
C ARG A 770 -34.15 7.26 -2.26
N GLU A 771 -33.83 6.61 -3.36
CA GLU A 771 -33.18 5.29 -3.39
C GLU A 771 -31.92 5.33 -4.26
N ASP A 772 -30.74 5.27 -3.63
CA ASP A 772 -29.48 4.87 -4.31
C ASP A 772 -28.30 4.57 -3.36
N LEU A 773 -28.47 4.66 -2.02
CA LEU A 773 -27.50 4.09 -1.05
C LEU A 773 -27.92 2.71 -0.52
N GLU A 774 -29.20 2.35 -0.52
CA GLU A 774 -29.68 1.06 -0.02
C GLU A 774 -29.40 -0.10 -1.00
N THR A 775 -29.33 0.20 -2.29
CA THR A 775 -29.11 -0.78 -3.37
C THR A 775 -27.73 -1.44 -3.33
N VAL A 776 -26.71 -0.79 -2.77
CA VAL A 776 -25.34 -1.34 -2.67
C VAL A 776 -25.26 -2.42 -1.58
N ASN A 777 -25.85 -2.17 -0.40
CA ASN A 777 -25.93 -3.18 0.66
C ASN A 777 -26.85 -4.34 0.26
N GLY A 778 -28.00 -4.04 -0.37
CA GLY A 778 -28.90 -5.08 -0.90
C GLY A 778 -28.18 -6.03 -1.87
N LYS A 779 -27.49 -5.49 -2.89
CA LYS A 779 -26.74 -6.30 -3.86
C LYS A 779 -25.59 -7.10 -3.23
N ALA A 780 -24.94 -6.60 -2.18
CA ALA A 780 -23.89 -7.33 -1.47
C ALA A 780 -24.47 -8.54 -0.69
N ALA A 781 -25.60 -8.34 0.02
CA ALA A 781 -26.31 -9.41 0.72
C ALA A 781 -26.82 -10.48 -0.27
N THR A 782 -27.46 -10.08 -1.37
CA THR A 782 -27.94 -11.04 -2.41
C THR A 782 -26.79 -11.92 -2.95
N ARG A 783 -25.59 -11.35 -3.15
CA ARG A 783 -24.41 -12.12 -3.61
C ARG A 783 -23.89 -13.10 -2.56
N TYR A 784 -23.79 -12.69 -1.29
CA TYR A 784 -23.40 -13.60 -0.21
C TYR A 784 -24.40 -14.75 -0.07
N ASN A 785 -25.70 -14.45 -0.16
CA ASN A 785 -26.76 -15.44 -0.03
C ASN A 785 -26.73 -16.47 -1.17
N SER A 786 -26.49 -16.00 -2.41
CA SER A 786 -26.27 -16.86 -3.58
C SER A 786 -25.01 -17.73 -3.43
N ALA A 787 -23.89 -17.16 -2.96
CA ALA A 787 -22.65 -17.90 -2.72
C ALA A 787 -22.82 -18.99 -1.66
N LEU A 788 -23.49 -18.68 -0.54
CA LEU A 788 -23.74 -19.61 0.55
C LEU A 788 -24.66 -20.77 0.12
N ASP A 789 -25.76 -20.47 -0.57
CA ASP A 789 -26.67 -21.49 -1.10
C ASP A 789 -25.94 -22.44 -2.06
N MET A 790 -25.16 -21.91 -3.01
CA MET A 790 -24.40 -22.75 -3.94
C MET A 790 -23.30 -23.55 -3.24
N MET A 791 -22.64 -22.99 -2.22
CA MET A 791 -21.67 -23.71 -1.41
C MET A 791 -22.29 -24.91 -0.69
N LEU A 792 -23.48 -24.72 -0.10
CA LEU A 792 -24.19 -25.79 0.58
C LEU A 792 -24.67 -26.87 -0.40
N LYS A 793 -25.22 -26.50 -1.57
CA LYS A 793 -25.57 -27.46 -2.64
C LYS A 793 -24.35 -28.24 -3.15
N SER A 794 -23.19 -27.59 -3.23
CA SER A 794 -21.93 -28.20 -3.66
C SER A 794 -21.37 -29.18 -2.63
N LEU A 795 -21.36 -28.80 -1.35
CA LEU A 795 -20.94 -29.67 -0.23
C LEU A 795 -21.89 -30.87 -0.05
N CYS A 796 -23.21 -30.66 -0.20
CA CYS A 796 -24.22 -31.73 -0.11
C CYS A 796 -24.07 -32.81 -1.20
N ASN A 797 -23.29 -32.55 -2.25
CA ASN A 797 -23.01 -33.53 -3.32
C ASN A 797 -21.75 -34.39 -3.07
N ILE A 798 -20.98 -34.11 -2.01
CA ILE A 798 -19.80 -34.90 -1.63
C ILE A 798 -20.25 -36.10 -0.78
N LYS A 799 -19.93 -37.32 -1.21
CA LYS A 799 -20.42 -38.56 -0.57
C LYS A 799 -19.67 -38.84 0.73
N VAL A 800 -18.35 -38.70 0.72
CA VAL A 800 -17.52 -38.94 1.90
C VAL A 800 -17.91 -37.98 3.04
N LEU A 801 -18.31 -36.74 2.73
CA LEU A 801 -18.86 -35.82 3.73
C LEU A 801 -20.18 -36.33 4.32
N LYS A 802 -21.11 -36.82 3.49
CA LYS A 802 -22.38 -37.41 3.96
C LYS A 802 -22.12 -38.65 4.83
N GLU A 803 -21.18 -39.51 4.43
CA GLU A 803 -20.84 -40.74 5.14
C GLU A 803 -20.17 -40.46 6.50
N ASP A 804 -19.20 -39.56 6.56
CA ASP A 804 -18.56 -39.15 7.82
C ASP A 804 -19.57 -38.50 8.79
N LEU A 805 -20.46 -37.63 8.28
CA LEU A 805 -21.53 -37.03 9.08
C LEU A 805 -22.58 -38.06 9.56
N VAL A 806 -22.84 -39.12 8.79
CA VAL A 806 -23.69 -40.27 9.23
C VAL A 806 -22.99 -41.07 10.32
N ASN A 807 -21.70 -41.35 10.17
CA ASN A 807 -20.93 -42.21 11.06
C ASN A 807 -20.62 -41.53 12.41
N ASN A 808 -20.39 -40.22 12.42
CA ASN A 808 -20.07 -39.44 13.63
C ASN A 808 -21.31 -38.84 14.33
N ARG A 809 -22.50 -39.41 14.11
CA ARG A 809 -23.85 -38.93 14.55
C ARG A 809 -24.11 -38.74 16.07
N LYS A 810 -23.09 -38.73 16.94
CA LYS A 810 -23.31 -38.38 18.36
C LYS A 810 -23.97 -36.98 18.43
N PRO A 811 -24.88 -36.74 19.39
CA PRO A 811 -25.60 -35.47 19.44
C PRO A 811 -24.59 -34.33 19.58
N PHE A 812 -24.70 -33.35 18.68
CA PHE A 812 -23.93 -32.11 18.67
C PHE A 812 -24.27 -31.27 19.92
N SER A 813 -23.69 -31.66 21.06
CA SER A 813 -24.09 -31.19 22.40
C SER A 813 -23.38 -29.93 22.88
N ASP A 814 -22.38 -29.44 22.14
CA ASP A 814 -21.62 -28.26 22.52
C ASP A 814 -22.24 -26.97 21.94
N ASN A 815 -22.40 -25.97 22.81
CA ASN A 815 -22.96 -24.65 22.52
C ASN A 815 -22.05 -23.75 21.64
N GLN A 816 -21.15 -24.33 20.85
CA GLN A 816 -20.14 -23.62 20.04
C GLN A 816 -20.48 -23.58 18.54
N VAL A 817 -21.50 -24.31 18.08
CA VAL A 817 -21.92 -24.36 16.67
C VAL A 817 -23.26 -23.62 16.52
N PRO A 818 -23.42 -22.74 15.53
CA PRO A 818 -24.72 -22.13 15.24
C PRO A 818 -25.79 -23.21 15.04
N CYS A 819 -26.88 -23.15 15.83
CA CYS A 819 -27.94 -24.16 15.79
C CYS A 819 -28.42 -24.44 14.36
N ALA A 820 -28.57 -23.40 13.54
CA ALA A 820 -28.99 -23.53 12.15
C ALA A 820 -28.04 -24.39 11.28
N LEU A 821 -26.71 -24.32 11.48
CA LEU A 821 -25.74 -25.12 10.72
C LEU A 821 -25.83 -26.60 11.10
N ARG A 822 -25.92 -26.89 12.41
CA ARG A 822 -26.19 -28.23 12.92
C ARG A 822 -27.49 -28.79 12.36
N ASP A 823 -28.56 -27.99 12.40
CA ASP A 823 -29.90 -28.44 12.05
C ASP A 823 -30.02 -28.67 10.52
N PHE A 824 -29.34 -27.86 9.70
CA PHE A 824 -29.16 -28.06 8.25
C PHE A 824 -28.48 -29.41 7.94
N PHE A 825 -27.26 -29.64 8.46
CA PHE A 825 -26.54 -30.89 8.17
C PHE A 825 -27.23 -32.12 8.79
N SER A 826 -27.92 -31.97 9.92
CA SER A 826 -28.76 -33.03 10.48
C SER A 826 -29.94 -33.40 9.56
N ALA A 827 -30.55 -32.42 8.88
CA ALA A 827 -31.60 -32.66 7.89
C ALA A 827 -31.06 -33.33 6.61
N PHE A 828 -29.90 -32.89 6.13
CA PHE A 828 -29.17 -33.48 4.99
C PHE A 828 -28.85 -34.97 5.24
N VAL A 829 -28.21 -35.26 6.36
CA VAL A 829 -27.85 -36.60 6.85
C VAL A 829 -29.07 -37.50 7.10
N SER A 830 -30.24 -36.92 7.33
CA SER A 830 -31.51 -37.64 7.51
C SER A 830 -32.31 -37.82 6.21
N GLU A 831 -31.79 -37.34 5.07
CA GLU A 831 -32.51 -37.24 3.79
C GLU A 831 -33.88 -36.54 3.86
N LYS A 832 -34.05 -35.63 4.83
CA LYS A 832 -35.30 -34.86 5.00
C LYS A 832 -35.38 -33.67 4.05
N ILE A 833 -34.25 -33.26 3.47
CA ILE A 833 -34.15 -32.27 2.39
C ILE A 833 -34.67 -32.89 1.07
N LYS A 834 -35.97 -33.19 1.04
CA LYS A 834 -36.74 -33.63 -0.14
C LYS A 834 -37.97 -32.74 -0.38
N ALA A 835 -38.25 -31.81 0.55
CA ALA A 835 -39.24 -30.76 0.41
C ALA A 835 -38.52 -29.40 0.30
N GLU A 836 -38.84 -28.67 -0.75
CA GLU A 836 -38.23 -27.38 -1.09
C GLU A 836 -38.45 -26.33 0.02
N GLU A 837 -39.65 -26.32 0.63
CA GLU A 837 -40.00 -25.50 1.79
C GLU A 837 -39.07 -25.73 3.00
N LEU A 838 -38.66 -26.98 3.26
CA LEU A 838 -37.76 -27.29 4.37
C LEU A 838 -36.33 -26.83 4.09
N TYR A 839 -35.86 -26.97 2.85
CA TYR A 839 -34.55 -26.44 2.45
C TYR A 839 -34.51 -24.92 2.59
N GLY A 840 -35.51 -24.22 2.05
CA GLY A 840 -35.64 -22.77 2.16
C GLY A 840 -35.65 -22.30 3.62
N HIS A 841 -36.45 -22.95 4.49
CA HIS A 841 -36.48 -22.61 5.91
C HIS A 841 -35.12 -22.80 6.62
N LEU A 842 -34.43 -23.92 6.36
CA LEU A 842 -33.11 -24.18 6.94
C LEU A 842 -32.06 -23.20 6.43
N LEU A 843 -32.08 -22.86 5.13
CA LEU A 843 -31.21 -21.86 4.52
C LEU A 843 -31.47 -20.46 5.09
N SER A 844 -32.72 -20.04 5.25
CA SER A 844 -33.07 -18.74 5.87
C SER A 844 -32.62 -18.66 7.33
N ASN A 845 -32.79 -19.73 8.12
CA ASN A 845 -32.29 -19.78 9.50
C ASN A 845 -30.75 -19.72 9.55
N LEU A 846 -30.09 -20.35 8.57
CA LEU A 846 -28.63 -20.32 8.45
C LEU A 846 -28.11 -18.93 8.10
N LEU A 847 -28.73 -18.29 7.11
CA LEU A 847 -28.43 -16.92 6.70
C LEU A 847 -28.56 -15.97 7.90
N ALA A 848 -29.71 -15.96 8.58
CA ALA A 848 -29.93 -15.14 9.78
C ALA A 848 -28.92 -15.42 10.91
N SER A 849 -28.33 -16.62 10.98
CA SER A 849 -27.31 -16.98 11.99
C SER A 849 -25.87 -16.60 11.59
N LEU A 850 -25.58 -16.42 10.30
CA LEU A 850 -24.25 -16.13 9.77
C LEU A 850 -24.08 -14.66 9.34
N GLU A 851 -25.18 -13.98 9.02
CA GLU A 851 -25.24 -12.56 8.65
C GLU A 851 -24.80 -11.62 9.79
N GLU A 852 -24.99 -12.00 11.05
CA GLU A 852 -24.44 -11.28 12.22
C GLU A 852 -22.90 -11.33 12.34
N LEU A 853 -22.23 -12.27 11.65
CA LEU A 853 -20.79 -12.53 11.82
C LEU A 853 -19.94 -12.26 10.57
N HIS A 854 -20.46 -12.46 9.34
CA HIS A 854 -19.64 -12.45 8.11
C HIS A 854 -20.20 -11.60 6.94
N SER A 855 -21.08 -10.61 7.18
CA SER A 855 -21.79 -9.78 6.17
C SER A 855 -20.93 -8.88 5.23
N LEU A 856 -19.63 -9.13 5.11
CA LEU A 856 -18.70 -8.40 4.23
C LEU A 856 -18.02 -9.30 3.18
N SER A 857 -18.21 -10.62 3.25
CA SER A 857 -17.66 -11.54 2.25
C SER A 857 -18.55 -11.63 1.01
N SER A 858 -17.95 -11.75 -0.17
CA SER A 858 -18.66 -11.92 -1.45
C SER A 858 -17.97 -12.90 -2.41
N ASN A 859 -17.08 -13.74 -1.87
CA ASN A 859 -16.21 -14.69 -2.58
C ASN A 859 -16.53 -16.11 -2.11
N ALA A 860 -16.73 -17.07 -3.02
CA ALA A 860 -17.04 -18.45 -2.66
C ALA A 860 -15.96 -19.10 -1.78
N ALA A 861 -14.67 -18.80 -2.00
CA ALA A 861 -13.58 -19.35 -1.19
C ALA A 861 -13.64 -18.89 0.28
N GLU A 862 -14.02 -17.63 0.53
CA GLU A 862 -14.20 -17.09 1.88
C GLU A 862 -15.44 -17.70 2.57
N VAL A 863 -16.52 -17.95 1.82
CA VAL A 863 -17.71 -18.65 2.31
C VAL A 863 -17.37 -20.09 2.72
N LEU A 864 -16.55 -20.80 1.94
CA LEU A 864 -16.07 -22.14 2.30
C LEU A 864 -15.27 -22.09 3.61
N VAL A 865 -14.32 -21.17 3.74
CA VAL A 865 -13.51 -21.01 4.96
C VAL A 865 -14.40 -20.76 6.17
N ALA A 866 -15.41 -19.87 6.07
CA ALA A 866 -16.34 -19.61 7.16
C ALA A 866 -17.12 -20.88 7.58
N ILE A 867 -17.63 -21.67 6.63
CA ILE A 867 -18.30 -22.95 6.95
C ILE A 867 -17.33 -23.91 7.65
N LEU A 868 -16.11 -24.07 7.12
CA LEU A 868 -15.11 -24.96 7.71
C LEU A 868 -14.69 -24.53 9.12
N GLU A 869 -14.54 -23.22 9.38
CA GLU A 869 -14.23 -22.70 10.72
C GLU A 869 -15.29 -23.11 11.77
N PHE A 870 -16.58 -23.14 11.42
CA PHE A 870 -17.63 -23.70 12.30
C PHE A 870 -17.60 -25.23 12.40
N CYS A 871 -17.20 -25.93 11.32
CA CYS A 871 -17.08 -27.38 11.30
C CYS A 871 -15.89 -27.92 12.13
N HIS A 872 -14.92 -27.08 12.51
CA HIS A 872 -13.82 -27.49 13.42
C HIS A 872 -14.32 -27.96 14.80
N CYS A 873 -15.49 -27.52 15.24
CA CYS A 873 -16.11 -27.96 16.48
C CYS A 873 -16.67 -29.40 16.41
N TRP A 874 -16.77 -30.02 15.23
CA TRP A 874 -17.33 -31.37 15.07
C TRP A 874 -16.28 -32.48 15.20
N LYS A 875 -15.95 -32.82 16.44
CA LYS A 875 -14.95 -33.85 16.79
C LYS A 875 -15.52 -35.27 16.66
N SER A 876 -14.71 -36.20 16.13
CA SER A 876 -15.01 -37.64 16.09
C SER A 876 -14.94 -38.28 17.49
N PRO A 877 -15.31 -39.56 17.68
CA PRO A 877 -15.00 -40.30 18.89
C PRO A 877 -13.51 -40.33 19.27
N GLU A 878 -12.62 -40.06 18.31
CA GLU A 878 -11.16 -39.99 18.46
C GLU A 878 -10.66 -38.54 18.71
N SER A 879 -11.59 -37.60 18.95
CA SER A 879 -11.36 -36.17 19.22
C SER A 879 -10.81 -35.32 18.06
N GLU A 880 -10.70 -35.89 16.85
CA GLU A 880 -10.25 -35.16 15.65
C GLU A 880 -11.40 -34.42 14.97
N SER A 881 -11.21 -33.18 14.49
CA SER A 881 -12.29 -32.38 13.88
C SER A 881 -12.69 -32.85 12.48
N LEU A 882 -13.93 -32.58 12.05
CA LEU A 882 -14.41 -32.95 10.70
C LEU A 882 -13.54 -32.34 9.59
N VAL A 883 -13.10 -31.09 9.77
CA VAL A 883 -12.20 -30.41 8.83
C VAL A 883 -10.87 -31.16 8.75
N THR A 884 -10.28 -31.52 9.91
CA THR A 884 -9.03 -32.28 9.98
C THR A 884 -9.15 -33.66 9.35
N ARG A 885 -10.29 -34.34 9.52
CA ARG A 885 -10.56 -35.65 8.91
C ARG A 885 -10.70 -35.58 7.39
N LEU A 886 -11.40 -34.57 6.88
CA LEU A 886 -11.92 -34.58 5.50
C LEU A 886 -11.27 -33.61 4.53
N PHE A 887 -10.87 -32.42 5.00
CA PHE A 887 -10.42 -31.30 4.15
C PHE A 887 -8.96 -30.88 4.40
N THR A 888 -8.38 -31.22 5.56
CA THR A 888 -7.04 -30.77 5.90
C THR A 888 -5.97 -31.53 5.12
N LEU A 889 -5.28 -30.77 4.26
CA LEU A 889 -4.07 -31.12 3.54
C LEU A 889 -2.87 -30.77 4.41
N GLU A 890 -1.99 -31.73 4.69
CA GLU A 890 -0.75 -31.49 5.44
C GLU A 890 0.46 -31.80 4.56
N GLU A 891 1.29 -30.79 4.34
CA GLU A 891 2.45 -30.87 3.46
C GLU A 891 3.68 -30.17 4.04
N TYR A 892 4.85 -30.62 3.61
CA TYR A 892 6.13 -30.04 4.00
C TYR A 892 6.97 -29.70 2.77
N GLU A 893 7.46 -28.46 2.75
CA GLU A 893 8.31 -27.95 1.69
C GLU A 893 9.74 -28.48 1.86
N ARG A 894 10.19 -29.31 0.91
CA ARG A 894 11.57 -29.76 0.83
C ARG A 894 12.33 -28.95 -0.20
N MET A 895 13.49 -28.43 0.18
CA MET A 895 14.50 -27.99 -0.77
C MET A 895 15.85 -28.62 -0.46
N SER A 896 16.68 -28.81 -1.49
CA SER A 896 18.06 -29.27 -1.36
C SER A 896 18.96 -28.30 -2.11
N CYS A 897 19.83 -27.58 -1.40
CA CYS A 897 20.53 -26.46 -2.01
C CYS A 897 21.48 -26.95 -3.11
N ARG A 898 21.30 -26.49 -4.35
CA ARG A 898 22.13 -26.91 -5.49
C ARG A 898 23.61 -26.59 -5.29
N LYS A 899 23.91 -25.55 -4.50
CA LYS A 899 25.27 -25.03 -4.24
C LYS A 899 25.91 -25.58 -2.97
N CYS A 900 25.24 -25.53 -1.81
CA CYS A 900 25.83 -25.99 -0.54
C CYS A 900 25.29 -27.35 -0.04
N ARG A 901 24.41 -28.02 -0.81
CA ARG A 901 23.77 -29.32 -0.50
C ARG A 901 22.97 -29.40 0.82
N ARG A 902 22.85 -28.28 1.54
CA ARG A 902 22.04 -28.18 2.75
C ARG A 902 20.55 -28.37 2.44
N LYS A 903 19.89 -29.14 3.29
CA LYS A 903 18.43 -29.30 3.33
C LYS A 903 17.94 -28.62 4.62
N PRO A 904 17.40 -27.39 4.56
CA PRO A 904 16.70 -26.81 5.70
C PRO A 904 15.44 -27.64 5.98
N ASN A 905 15.05 -27.72 7.25
CA ASN A 905 13.83 -28.38 7.65
C ASN A 905 12.76 -27.30 7.87
N TYR A 906 11.87 -27.14 6.89
CA TYR A 906 10.74 -26.21 7.01
C TYR A 906 9.64 -26.85 7.86
N PRO A 907 8.87 -26.05 8.62
CA PRO A 907 7.72 -26.58 9.34
C PRO A 907 6.68 -27.12 8.34
N GLU A 908 5.96 -28.14 8.77
CA GLU A 908 4.76 -28.65 8.11
C GLU A 908 3.68 -27.57 8.08
N GLN A 909 2.96 -27.48 6.97
CA GLN A 909 1.89 -26.53 6.73
C GLN A 909 0.57 -27.29 6.53
N SER A 910 -0.48 -26.83 7.21
CA SER A 910 -1.84 -27.36 7.07
C SER A 910 -2.72 -26.36 6.32
N SER A 911 -3.41 -26.80 5.27
CA SER A 911 -4.40 -25.99 4.52
C SER A 911 -5.69 -26.78 4.26
N TYR A 912 -6.70 -26.15 3.65
CA TYR A 912 -7.94 -26.82 3.21
C TYR A 912 -7.91 -27.26 1.74
N GLY A 913 -6.76 -27.08 1.06
CA GLY A 913 -6.62 -27.23 -0.38
C GLY A 913 -5.51 -26.35 -0.97
N ILE A 914 -5.50 -26.26 -2.30
CA ILE A 914 -4.54 -25.46 -3.08
C ILE A 914 -5.23 -24.26 -3.74
N VAL A 915 -4.52 -23.13 -3.81
CA VAL A 915 -4.99 -21.88 -4.45
C VAL A 915 -4.09 -21.58 -5.64
N MET A 916 -4.66 -21.15 -6.77
CA MET A 916 -3.93 -20.91 -8.00
C MET A 916 -4.68 -19.97 -8.94
N ALA A 917 -3.92 -19.18 -9.71
CA ALA A 917 -4.49 -18.26 -10.68
C ALA A 917 -4.96 -19.00 -11.94
N ALA A 918 -6.16 -18.66 -12.40
CA ALA A 918 -6.85 -19.31 -13.52
C ALA A 918 -6.11 -19.12 -14.85
N ASP A 919 -5.50 -17.94 -15.06
CA ASP A 919 -4.67 -17.60 -16.22
C ASP A 919 -3.47 -18.55 -16.38
N SER A 920 -2.80 -18.86 -15.27
CA SER A 920 -1.57 -19.63 -15.22
C SER A 920 -1.76 -21.09 -15.63
N ILE A 921 -2.97 -21.63 -15.42
CA ILE A 921 -3.32 -22.99 -15.85
C ILE A 921 -3.42 -23.02 -17.39
N ARG A 922 -4.19 -22.09 -17.95
CA ARG A 922 -4.41 -21.95 -19.39
C ARG A 922 -3.12 -21.61 -20.15
N ASP A 923 -2.34 -20.67 -19.64
CA ASP A 923 -1.08 -20.24 -20.25
C ASP A 923 -0.06 -21.39 -20.30
N LEU A 924 0.00 -22.24 -19.27
CA LEU A 924 0.87 -23.42 -19.26
C LEU A 924 0.37 -24.55 -20.15
N GLU A 925 -0.95 -24.80 -20.22
CA GLU A 925 -1.51 -25.76 -21.19
C GLU A 925 -1.16 -25.33 -22.62
N CYS A 926 -1.40 -24.05 -22.95
CA CYS A 926 -1.14 -23.44 -24.25
C CYS A 926 0.36 -23.44 -24.61
N ALA A 927 1.24 -23.10 -23.66
CA ALA A 927 2.68 -23.01 -23.89
C ALA A 927 3.40 -24.37 -23.98
N LEU A 928 2.90 -25.39 -23.28
CA LEU A 928 3.59 -26.69 -23.18
C LEU A 928 3.01 -27.76 -24.12
N GLY A 929 1.68 -27.78 -24.31
CA GLY A 929 0.98 -28.66 -25.25
C GLY A 929 1.06 -30.16 -24.93
N ASN A 930 -0.09 -30.83 -24.74
CA ASN A 930 -0.17 -32.23 -24.29
C ASN A 930 0.48 -32.48 -22.90
N ILE A 931 0.41 -31.50 -22.00
CA ILE A 931 0.75 -31.66 -20.58
C ILE A 931 -0.51 -32.08 -19.80
N MET A 932 -0.35 -32.93 -18.78
CA MET A 932 -1.46 -33.31 -17.90
C MET A 932 -1.75 -32.21 -16.87
N PHE A 933 -3.01 -32.01 -16.48
CA PHE A 933 -3.41 -30.99 -15.51
C PHE A 933 -2.59 -31.04 -14.22
N GLU A 934 -2.31 -32.24 -13.70
CA GLU A 934 -1.53 -32.46 -12.47
C GLU A 934 -0.07 -32.00 -12.61
N ASP A 935 0.50 -32.08 -13.82
CA ASP A 935 1.84 -31.58 -14.11
C ASP A 935 1.82 -30.03 -14.24
N ILE A 936 0.74 -29.44 -14.75
CA ILE A 936 0.51 -27.98 -14.70
C ILE A 936 0.48 -27.52 -13.23
N LEU A 937 -0.31 -28.19 -12.37
CA LEU A 937 -0.38 -27.88 -10.93
C LEU A 937 1.00 -27.94 -10.27
N LYS A 938 1.82 -28.92 -10.66
CA LYS A 938 3.20 -29.08 -10.18
C LYS A 938 4.10 -27.93 -10.64
N VAL A 939 4.06 -27.56 -11.92
CA VAL A 939 4.87 -26.48 -12.49
C VAL A 939 4.53 -25.12 -11.85
N ILE A 940 3.24 -24.80 -11.69
CA ILE A 940 2.79 -23.56 -11.03
C ILE A 940 3.42 -23.44 -9.64
N ARG A 941 3.43 -24.53 -8.86
CA ARG A 941 3.95 -24.55 -7.49
C ARG A 941 5.48 -24.56 -7.42
N MET A 942 6.15 -25.19 -8.38
CA MET A 942 7.62 -25.19 -8.47
C MET A 942 8.22 -23.82 -8.81
N ASN A 943 7.43 -22.86 -9.33
CA ASN A 943 7.90 -21.48 -9.58
C ASN A 943 8.23 -20.69 -8.29
N ASN A 944 7.86 -21.19 -7.11
CA ASN A 944 8.27 -20.63 -5.83
C ASN A 944 9.74 -20.93 -5.52
N GLU A 945 10.66 -20.05 -5.94
CA GLU A 945 12.09 -20.16 -5.62
C GLU A 945 12.40 -19.78 -4.16
N MET A 946 12.81 -20.75 -3.33
CA MET A 946 13.33 -20.46 -1.98
C MET A 946 14.83 -20.17 -1.95
N ILE A 947 15.20 -19.12 -1.21
CA ILE A 947 16.60 -18.75 -0.96
C ILE A 947 17.14 -19.63 0.17
N CYS A 948 18.33 -20.21 -0.04
CA CYS A 948 19.09 -20.89 1.00
C CYS A 948 19.59 -19.87 2.03
N ASP A 949 18.77 -19.58 3.03
CA ASP A 949 18.91 -18.49 3.99
C ASP A 949 20.30 -18.42 4.66
N VAL A 950 20.95 -17.27 4.55
CA VAL A 950 22.27 -17.02 5.13
C VAL A 950 22.21 -16.89 6.67
N GLY A 951 21.09 -16.45 7.24
CA GLY A 951 20.92 -16.28 8.69
C GLY A 951 21.01 -17.60 9.47
N THR A 952 20.43 -18.66 8.93
CA THR A 952 20.57 -20.03 9.44
C THR A 952 21.87 -20.72 9.02
N GLY A 953 22.73 -20.07 8.23
CA GLY A 953 24.02 -20.57 7.74
C GLY A 953 23.98 -21.21 6.34
N GLY A 954 23.03 -20.81 5.51
CA GLY A 954 22.95 -21.12 4.08
C GLY A 954 23.83 -20.21 3.22
N CYS A 955 23.71 -20.33 1.89
CA CYS A 955 24.64 -19.70 0.94
C CYS A 955 24.03 -18.64 0.01
N GLY A 956 22.77 -18.23 0.25
CA GLY A 956 22.06 -17.21 -0.52
C GLY A 956 21.58 -17.66 -1.92
N GLU A 957 21.74 -18.93 -2.26
CA GLU A 957 21.36 -19.49 -3.55
C GLU A 957 19.84 -19.75 -3.63
N ARG A 958 19.20 -19.42 -4.76
CA ARG A 958 17.80 -19.79 -5.03
C ARG A 958 17.68 -21.25 -5.48
N ASN A 959 16.68 -21.95 -4.98
CA ASN A 959 16.45 -23.37 -5.28
C ASN A 959 14.95 -23.60 -5.47
N LEU A 960 14.61 -24.56 -6.33
CA LEU A 960 13.25 -25.04 -6.50
C LEU A 960 12.79 -25.76 -5.23
N VAL A 961 11.50 -25.63 -4.92
CA VAL A 961 10.83 -26.29 -3.81
C VAL A 961 10.11 -27.53 -4.32
N HIS A 962 10.21 -28.60 -3.56
CA HIS A 962 9.50 -29.85 -3.75
C HIS A 962 8.45 -29.95 -2.65
N HIS A 963 7.19 -30.12 -3.02
CA HIS A 963 6.12 -30.36 -2.06
C HIS A 963 5.99 -31.88 -1.84
N THR A 964 6.04 -32.28 -0.58
CA THR A 964 5.87 -33.67 -0.16
C THR A 964 4.76 -33.67 0.88
N ILE A 965 3.82 -34.61 0.77
CA ILE A 965 2.63 -34.67 1.63
C ILE A 965 2.87 -35.61 2.81
N SER A 966 2.29 -35.30 3.98
CA SER A 966 2.22 -36.20 5.15
C SER A 966 0.84 -36.79 5.31
N ARG A 967 -0.21 -35.99 5.07
CA ARG A 967 -1.61 -36.38 5.14
C ARG A 967 -2.38 -35.91 3.92
N CYS A 968 -3.06 -36.85 3.27
CA CYS A 968 -3.94 -36.56 2.15
C CYS A 968 -5.41 -36.46 2.62
N PRO A 969 -6.12 -35.37 2.30
CA PRO A 969 -7.52 -35.23 2.68
C PRO A 969 -8.42 -36.05 1.75
N PRO A 970 -9.43 -36.79 2.25
CA PRO A 970 -10.44 -37.47 1.42
C PRO A 970 -11.17 -36.55 0.44
N ILE A 971 -11.27 -35.25 0.76
CA ILE A 971 -11.80 -34.19 -0.09
C ILE A 971 -10.64 -33.24 -0.43
N PHE A 972 -10.20 -33.26 -1.68
CA PHE A 972 -9.14 -32.39 -2.17
C PHE A 972 -9.75 -31.15 -2.84
N THR A 973 -9.53 -29.97 -2.25
CA THR A 973 -10.07 -28.69 -2.74
C THR A 973 -9.05 -27.97 -3.62
N ILE A 974 -9.50 -27.48 -4.78
CA ILE A 974 -8.77 -26.52 -5.62
C ILE A 974 -9.57 -25.21 -5.68
N VAL A 975 -8.91 -24.09 -5.42
CA VAL A 975 -9.48 -22.74 -5.55
C VAL A 975 -8.79 -22.03 -6.71
N LEU A 976 -9.59 -21.50 -7.64
CA LEU A 976 -9.12 -20.73 -8.79
C LEU A 976 -9.37 -19.24 -8.58
N GLU A 977 -8.31 -18.45 -8.66
CA GLU A 977 -8.38 -16.99 -8.62
C GLU A 977 -8.50 -16.43 -10.04
N TRP A 978 -9.58 -15.69 -10.30
CA TRP A 978 -9.87 -15.07 -11.59
C TRP A 978 -9.68 -13.54 -11.51
N GLU A 979 -9.17 -12.98 -12.59
CA GLU A 979 -8.91 -11.56 -12.81
C GLU A 979 -10.17 -10.73 -13.11
N LYS A 980 -11.35 -11.37 -13.22
CA LYS A 980 -12.71 -10.79 -13.38
C LYS A 980 -13.02 -10.07 -14.69
N ASN A 981 -12.23 -10.30 -15.73
CA ASN A 981 -12.52 -9.76 -17.07
C ASN A 981 -12.18 -10.72 -18.21
N GLU A 982 -12.08 -12.00 -17.88
CA GLU A 982 -11.84 -13.08 -18.83
C GLU A 982 -12.97 -13.18 -19.85
N THR A 983 -12.57 -13.32 -21.11
CA THR A 983 -13.47 -13.58 -22.23
C THR A 983 -14.07 -14.98 -22.14
N GLU A 984 -15.18 -15.20 -22.85
CA GLU A 984 -15.78 -16.52 -23.07
C GLU A 984 -14.73 -17.57 -23.52
N ILE A 985 -13.78 -17.17 -24.38
CA ILE A 985 -12.69 -18.02 -24.86
C ILE A 985 -11.73 -18.36 -23.72
N GLU A 986 -11.25 -17.38 -22.95
CA GLU A 986 -10.35 -17.63 -21.82
C GLU A 986 -10.99 -18.50 -20.74
N ILE A 987 -12.29 -18.33 -20.47
CA ILE A 987 -13.04 -19.18 -19.53
C ILE A 987 -13.19 -20.61 -20.08
N TYR A 988 -13.53 -20.75 -21.37
CA TYR A 988 -13.60 -22.04 -22.04
C TYR A 988 -12.26 -22.78 -22.00
N GLU A 989 -11.18 -22.13 -22.42
CA GLU A 989 -9.83 -22.71 -22.46
C GLU A 989 -9.34 -23.11 -21.05
N THR A 990 -9.54 -22.25 -20.05
CA THR A 990 -9.21 -22.58 -18.66
C THR A 990 -10.01 -23.77 -18.15
N THR A 991 -11.32 -23.83 -18.43
CA THR A 991 -12.16 -24.95 -17.98
C THR A 991 -11.82 -26.24 -18.73
N ASN A 992 -11.38 -26.14 -19.99
CA ASN A 992 -10.90 -27.26 -20.79
C ASN A 992 -9.60 -27.86 -20.23
N ALA A 993 -8.70 -27.02 -19.70
CA ALA A 993 -7.47 -27.44 -19.03
C ALA A 993 -7.71 -28.24 -17.73
N LEU A 994 -8.90 -28.11 -17.12
CA LEU A 994 -9.26 -28.84 -15.91
C LEU A 994 -9.65 -30.28 -16.23
N HIS A 995 -9.00 -31.24 -15.59
CA HIS A 995 -9.32 -32.65 -15.70
C HIS A 995 -10.39 -33.09 -14.68
N TRP A 996 -11.35 -33.91 -15.13
CA TRP A 996 -12.36 -34.53 -14.26
C TRP A 996 -11.74 -35.53 -13.26
N GLU A 997 -10.66 -36.20 -13.65
CA GLU A 997 -9.90 -37.13 -12.81
C GLU A 997 -8.43 -36.70 -12.76
N ILE A 998 -7.83 -36.74 -11.56
CA ILE A 998 -6.45 -36.29 -11.31
C ILE A 998 -5.69 -37.33 -10.48
N ASP A 999 -4.45 -37.63 -10.84
CA ASP A 999 -3.51 -38.39 -10.02
C ASP A 999 -2.61 -37.45 -9.18
N ILE A 1000 -2.99 -37.25 -7.91
CA ILE A 1000 -2.24 -36.35 -7.02
C ILE A 1000 -0.85 -36.89 -6.64
N SER A 1001 -0.53 -38.16 -6.92
CA SER A 1001 0.84 -38.70 -6.76
C SER A 1001 1.82 -38.12 -7.77
N ARG A 1002 1.32 -37.51 -8.86
CA ARG A 1002 2.13 -36.69 -9.77
C ARG A 1002 2.49 -35.35 -9.15
N LEU A 1003 1.55 -34.73 -8.43
CA LEU A 1003 1.70 -33.42 -7.79
C LEU A 1003 2.63 -33.48 -6.57
N TYR A 1004 2.44 -34.48 -5.71
CA TYR A 1004 3.15 -34.62 -4.44
C TYR A 1004 4.16 -35.75 -4.42
N GLU A 1005 5.34 -35.49 -3.86
CA GLU A 1005 6.24 -36.57 -3.45
C GLU A 1005 5.67 -37.31 -2.23
N GLY A 1006 5.98 -38.62 -2.10
CA GLY A 1006 5.67 -39.43 -0.91
C GLY A 1006 4.36 -40.24 -0.96
N LEU A 1007 3.51 -40.04 -1.97
CA LEU A 1007 2.30 -40.84 -2.20
C LEU A 1007 2.58 -42.15 -2.94
N GLU A 1008 1.66 -43.10 -2.85
CA GLU A 1008 1.64 -44.28 -3.72
C GLU A 1008 1.25 -43.86 -5.16
N PRO A 1009 1.88 -44.43 -6.21
CA PRO A 1009 1.54 -44.09 -7.60
C PRO A 1009 0.08 -44.39 -7.95
N ASN A 1010 -0.55 -43.53 -8.75
CA ASN A 1010 -1.99 -43.60 -9.12
C ASN A 1010 -2.94 -43.33 -7.95
N THR A 1011 -2.61 -42.37 -7.07
CA THR A 1011 -3.53 -41.88 -6.04
C THR A 1011 -4.56 -40.96 -6.71
N ASN A 1012 -5.66 -41.56 -7.19
CA ASN A 1012 -6.63 -40.89 -8.05
C ASN A 1012 -7.74 -40.17 -7.27
N TYR A 1013 -8.13 -39.00 -7.77
CA TYR A 1013 -9.20 -38.14 -7.25
C TYR A 1013 -10.14 -37.75 -8.40
N ARG A 1014 -11.44 -37.64 -8.14
CA ARG A 1014 -12.46 -37.32 -9.16
C ARG A 1014 -13.27 -36.09 -8.74
N LEU A 1015 -13.44 -35.12 -9.64
CA LEU A 1015 -14.27 -33.94 -9.38
C LEU A 1015 -15.73 -34.37 -9.20
N VAL A 1016 -16.33 -34.00 -8.06
CA VAL A 1016 -17.72 -34.32 -7.71
C VAL A 1016 -18.63 -33.10 -7.75
N SER A 1017 -18.11 -31.92 -7.40
CA SER A 1017 -18.83 -30.65 -7.46
C SER A 1017 -17.88 -29.47 -7.65
N MET A 1018 -18.38 -28.40 -8.27
CA MET A 1018 -17.67 -27.14 -8.41
C MET A 1018 -18.65 -25.96 -8.35
N ILE A 1019 -18.14 -24.80 -7.95
CA ILE A 1019 -18.89 -23.55 -7.81
C ILE A 1019 -18.27 -22.54 -8.75
N GLY A 1020 -19.09 -21.80 -9.50
CA GLY A 1020 -18.63 -20.74 -10.37
C GLY A 1020 -19.49 -19.49 -10.31
N CYS A 1021 -18.89 -18.36 -10.68
CA CYS A 1021 -19.47 -17.03 -10.65
C CYS A 1021 -19.77 -16.54 -12.07
N VAL A 1022 -21.00 -16.06 -12.29
CA VAL A 1022 -21.48 -15.46 -13.56
C VAL A 1022 -21.16 -13.97 -13.60
N GLU A 1023 -21.25 -13.32 -14.77
CA GLU A 1023 -21.36 -11.86 -14.83
C GLU A 1023 -22.52 -11.37 -13.92
N GLU A 1024 -22.34 -10.21 -13.29
CA GLU A 1024 -23.17 -9.65 -12.19
C GLU A 1024 -23.03 -10.28 -10.79
N GLY A 1025 -22.41 -11.46 -10.65
CA GLY A 1025 -22.08 -12.05 -9.34
C GLY A 1025 -23.11 -13.02 -8.77
N GLU A 1026 -24.00 -13.57 -9.61
CA GLU A 1026 -24.76 -14.78 -9.30
C GLU A 1026 -23.78 -15.97 -9.23
N TYR A 1027 -23.93 -16.83 -8.23
CA TYR A 1027 -23.21 -18.10 -8.13
C TYR A 1027 -24.04 -19.26 -8.68
N ILE A 1028 -23.34 -20.22 -9.29
CA ILE A 1028 -23.87 -21.48 -9.81
C ILE A 1028 -23.08 -22.63 -9.18
N CYS A 1029 -23.78 -23.69 -8.77
CA CYS A 1029 -23.17 -24.97 -8.37
C CYS A 1029 -23.36 -25.98 -9.50
N MET A 1030 -22.28 -26.56 -10.02
CA MET A 1030 -22.33 -27.73 -10.90
C MET A 1030 -21.92 -28.98 -10.13
N ALA A 1031 -22.72 -30.04 -10.20
CA ALA A 1031 -22.49 -31.29 -9.47
C ALA A 1031 -22.66 -32.53 -10.35
N TYR A 1032 -21.93 -33.59 -10.02
CA TYR A 1032 -22.01 -34.87 -10.73
C TYR A 1032 -22.99 -35.83 -10.03
N GLU A 1033 -24.26 -35.75 -10.44
CA GLU A 1033 -25.37 -36.49 -9.85
C GLU A 1033 -25.91 -37.56 -10.79
N LYS A 1034 -26.22 -38.76 -10.26
CA LYS A 1034 -26.94 -39.81 -11.02
C LYS A 1034 -26.28 -40.14 -12.38
N ASN A 1035 -24.95 -40.17 -12.41
CA ASN A 1035 -24.07 -40.38 -13.59
C ASN A 1035 -24.09 -39.26 -14.66
N ARG A 1036 -24.46 -38.03 -14.32
CA ARG A 1036 -24.46 -36.87 -15.22
C ARG A 1036 -24.14 -35.57 -14.48
N TRP A 1037 -23.64 -34.58 -15.18
CA TRP A 1037 -23.51 -33.22 -14.65
C TRP A 1037 -24.87 -32.51 -14.65
N VAL A 1038 -25.17 -31.85 -13.53
CA VAL A 1038 -26.32 -30.96 -13.35
C VAL A 1038 -25.84 -29.59 -12.85
N SER A 1039 -26.61 -28.55 -13.15
CA SER A 1039 -26.36 -27.17 -12.74
C SER A 1039 -27.51 -26.66 -11.88
N HIS A 1040 -27.17 -26.11 -10.72
CA HIS A 1040 -28.07 -25.52 -9.74
C HIS A 1040 -27.88 -24.00 -9.71
N ARG A 1041 -28.98 -23.24 -9.65
CA ARG A 1041 -29.01 -21.78 -9.46
C ARG A 1041 -29.68 -21.42 -8.15
N HIS A 1042 -29.60 -20.14 -7.75
CA HIS A 1042 -30.20 -19.67 -6.50
C HIS A 1042 -31.73 -19.57 -6.57
N GLU A 1043 -32.26 -18.95 -7.63
CA GLU A 1043 -33.70 -18.68 -7.80
C GLU A 1043 -34.47 -19.77 -8.57
N ALA A 1044 -33.78 -20.81 -9.07
CA ALA A 1044 -34.40 -21.88 -9.85
C ALA A 1044 -34.69 -23.13 -9.02
N SER A 1045 -35.95 -23.57 -9.03
CA SER A 1045 -36.44 -24.78 -8.36
C SER A 1045 -36.11 -26.09 -9.08
N ALA A 1046 -35.57 -26.04 -10.30
CA ALA A 1046 -35.31 -27.20 -11.14
C ALA A 1046 -33.81 -27.39 -11.44
N GLU A 1047 -33.31 -28.62 -11.29
CA GLU A 1047 -31.96 -29.02 -11.74
C GLU A 1047 -31.84 -28.90 -13.27
N GLU A 1048 -30.85 -28.13 -13.77
CA GLU A 1048 -30.57 -28.07 -15.20
C GLU A 1048 -29.61 -29.20 -15.61
N VAL A 1049 -30.02 -30.06 -16.53
CA VAL A 1049 -29.18 -31.18 -16.98
C VAL A 1049 -28.13 -30.71 -17.98
N VAL A 1050 -26.85 -30.70 -17.55
CA VAL A 1050 -25.70 -30.30 -18.37
C VAL A 1050 -25.17 -31.46 -19.23
N GLY A 1051 -25.10 -32.67 -18.67
CA GLY A 1051 -24.68 -33.88 -19.39
C GLY A 1051 -23.30 -34.40 -18.99
N ASN A 1052 -22.29 -34.24 -19.86
CA ASN A 1052 -20.93 -34.75 -19.64
C ASN A 1052 -19.91 -33.61 -19.42
N TRP A 1053 -18.65 -33.93 -19.10
CA TRP A 1053 -17.62 -32.91 -18.84
C TRP A 1053 -17.38 -31.96 -20.02
N LYS A 1054 -17.48 -32.44 -21.27
CA LYS A 1054 -17.36 -31.55 -22.44
C LYS A 1054 -18.53 -30.57 -22.55
N SER A 1055 -19.73 -30.97 -22.12
CA SER A 1055 -20.86 -30.04 -21.95
C SER A 1055 -20.60 -29.01 -20.86
N VAL A 1056 -19.99 -29.40 -19.74
CA VAL A 1056 -19.61 -28.48 -18.64
C VAL A 1056 -18.64 -27.41 -19.15
N VAL A 1057 -17.51 -27.83 -19.74
CA VAL A 1057 -16.51 -26.92 -20.33
C VAL A 1057 -17.15 -25.94 -21.31
N LYS A 1058 -18.02 -26.45 -22.20
CA LYS A 1058 -18.74 -25.64 -23.18
C LYS A 1058 -19.68 -24.61 -22.51
N ILE A 1059 -20.49 -25.02 -21.54
CA ILE A 1059 -21.42 -24.13 -20.83
C ILE A 1059 -20.66 -23.08 -20.00
N CYS A 1060 -19.50 -23.42 -19.42
CA CYS A 1060 -18.67 -22.45 -18.71
C CYS A 1060 -18.19 -21.32 -19.63
N GLY A 1061 -17.78 -21.64 -20.87
CA GLY A 1061 -17.51 -20.64 -21.90
C GLY A 1061 -18.76 -19.82 -22.27
N GLU A 1062 -19.77 -20.48 -22.85
CA GLU A 1062 -20.98 -19.83 -23.42
C GLU A 1062 -21.75 -18.96 -22.41
N ARG A 1063 -21.68 -19.28 -21.11
CA ARG A 1063 -22.34 -18.53 -20.03
C ARG A 1063 -21.37 -17.76 -19.13
N LYS A 1064 -20.09 -17.69 -19.50
CA LYS A 1064 -19.02 -17.00 -18.75
C LYS A 1064 -18.95 -17.37 -17.26
N ILE A 1065 -19.10 -18.67 -16.96
CA ILE A 1065 -19.07 -19.18 -15.59
C ILE A 1065 -17.61 -19.42 -15.20
N ARG A 1066 -17.09 -18.54 -14.35
CA ARG A 1066 -15.73 -18.64 -13.79
C ARG A 1066 -15.75 -19.59 -12.60
N SER A 1067 -15.27 -20.82 -12.77
CA SER A 1067 -15.21 -21.84 -11.70
C SER A 1067 -14.23 -21.43 -10.60
N GLU A 1068 -14.71 -21.06 -9.41
CA GLU A 1068 -13.89 -20.54 -8.30
C GLU A 1068 -13.44 -21.62 -7.31
N VAL A 1069 -14.29 -22.62 -7.02
CA VAL A 1069 -14.00 -23.67 -6.04
C VAL A 1069 -14.36 -25.04 -6.62
N LEU A 1070 -13.43 -25.99 -6.55
CA LEU A 1070 -13.56 -27.34 -7.09
C LEU A 1070 -13.31 -28.37 -5.98
N PHE A 1071 -14.24 -29.31 -5.78
CA PHE A 1071 -14.12 -30.39 -4.82
C PHE A 1071 -13.90 -31.73 -5.53
N TYR A 1072 -12.73 -32.32 -5.30
CA TYR A 1072 -12.40 -33.67 -5.75
C TYR A 1072 -12.52 -34.66 -4.59
N GLU A 1073 -13.09 -35.82 -4.86
CA GLU A 1073 -13.26 -36.92 -3.91
C GLU A 1073 -12.26 -38.04 -4.24
N ALA A 1074 -11.61 -38.62 -3.23
CA ALA A 1074 -10.68 -39.73 -3.40
C ALA A 1074 -11.37 -40.95 -4.05
N VAL A 1075 -10.77 -41.51 -5.11
CA VAL A 1075 -11.28 -42.72 -5.77
C VAL A 1075 -10.78 -43.94 -5.01
N GLN A 1076 -11.68 -44.60 -4.27
CA GLN A 1076 -11.45 -45.89 -3.60
C GLN A 1076 -11.59 -47.08 -4.58
#